data_AF-A0A3B8PU78-F1
#
_entry.id   AF-A0A3B8PU78-F1
#
_cell.length_a   1.000
_cell.length_b   1.000
_cell.length_c   1.000
_cell.angle_alpha   90.00
_cell.angle_beta   90.00
_cell.angle_gamma   90.00
#
_symmetry.space_group_name_H-M   'P 1'
#
loop_
_entity.id
_entity.type
_entity.pdbx_description
1 polymer ?
#
loop_
_entity_poly.entity_id
_entity_poly.type
_entity_poly.pdbx_seq_one_letter_code
_entity_poly.pdbx_strand_id
1 'polypeptide(L)'
;LIVLEAVGRESRIELQNLESFVGSGLNAKAEGTLLTPKLTEVEGPMTLADGGHIDMANLTRLRNSSLSIDDASADFQSLVTMDSVSVTVASDGKATFPLISELQSPGPYSVSGIGSLLAFPILSAVSSTSGRFEARDFGALALGDNTEVLRILGGSITLSGDSRLSTKTLILGTNASFSGGGTLNGSIEVKGVIRVPNPREPLEINGDYTQTSDSTLELAILATRPLSAPLRIHGNATFNGKLAQTRVDNFVAQSGQIYRIITYGSRLSSFLSFNVLNAGEGLQFEPDYGSDNLSFHVGTPGPFFGIDYVLAADNREFDGQDIVVGAGTLVVEGMHQFRTLTLLGAVTCPAFQPSDGTGGRLDLEIEQDLTIHARGRLHADGKGFPERSGLGAPPPSSERSAGAGHGGWGGVSARGDLGGPPYGSLVNPVEMGSGGGAADAIGGGVVRVKVSGVLHVNGTLSADGGGTVAGGSGGSVLIEANSLTGSGSITANGGNSTSAHGNGAGGGGRVAVIAASIEDFDTRNIKAAAGKSDVDFCDGEPGTVFFSVGGKESINATELTLDGEPYPGSLAPNSQQYFMVRVPEGQTIRLRLNHGSDAAASELYASFDHPPSLSQSEFASGETGKPDQTLVIPGTRAGTYYVLARVASGNIDQREFSLEAQTLPFQVSGVEPRTVGTQTATVRVTGAGFEADTRFKLWREETGASVEPLNAIVQDATRARVTFDLREVPPAEYVLVATSRTGEVRAPDPIRLEQSSVVKAIVVFTPHPGLRRGRPGPSELLIQNTGDVDIEMARIALTCENHPDLSFSIPSLNIGGFQRAGDTQVAKFNLALIAPGEKVVIPVIAIVGSGYGGGALSVGYDCCFTSGSFEFCQDSGTALISSPRAFDPNIKIGPAGSSEAHWVSAPNTLPYAVLFENLPTAEAPAAEVFVDDFIDPSLDLTTFRLGNIQIGAMTVDVPAGRASFRGRVDLRATRGVYVDIEAGLDGVTRKAYWKFTSIDPETGVLPESALVGFLPPNGPTGAGEGMVQYSISPLPLIPSGTVITNQASIVFDVNAPILTGVVTNTIDSVAPTSVVTLVPDESGMANRVKLSATAADLDGSGVREILAYVSDGSGPFQLWGPLGSEAETFEGLPGHRYRIYSLAVDQVGNEEAIPDQPDLEVVFPPALQITYDAARGKVLLTWPGSVEGYSVQKSATIAGAFSDLLAPASRVGADWLVEADVSELEAYFRLHKSE
;
A
#
# COMPACT_ATOMS: atom_id res chain seq x y z
N LEU A 1 74.74 -11.33 46.63
CA LEU A 1 74.01 -12.61 46.66
C LEU A 1 74.16 -13.23 48.03
N ILE A 2 73.05 -13.47 48.72
CA ILE A 2 72.96 -14.33 49.91
C ILE A 2 72.20 -15.58 49.48
N VAL A 3 72.78 -16.76 49.72
CA VAL A 3 72.11 -18.05 49.51
C VAL A 3 72.01 -18.74 50.86
N LEU A 4 70.79 -19.12 51.25
CA LEU A 4 70.48 -19.78 52.51
C LEU A 4 69.90 -21.15 52.19
N GLU A 5 70.49 -22.18 52.77
CA GLU A 5 70.06 -23.56 52.58
C GLU A 5 69.77 -24.21 53.93
N ALA A 6 68.54 -24.68 54.12
CA ALA A 6 68.13 -25.41 55.33
C ALA A 6 67.63 -26.80 54.93
N VAL A 7 68.32 -27.82 55.42
CA VAL A 7 68.01 -29.23 55.12
C VAL A 7 67.10 -29.78 56.23
N GLY A 8 65.91 -30.27 55.87
CA GLY A 8 64.91 -30.84 56.78
C GLY A 8 63.80 -29.87 57.22
N ARG A 9 62.56 -30.39 57.32
CA ARG A 9 61.33 -29.61 57.59
C ARG A 9 61.28 -28.82 58.90
N GLU A 10 62.03 -29.23 59.91
CA GLU A 10 62.09 -28.57 61.24
C GLU A 10 63.22 -27.52 61.32
N SER A 11 64.06 -27.40 60.29
CA SER A 11 65.21 -26.49 60.30
C SER A 11 64.75 -25.03 60.26
N ARG A 12 65.33 -24.19 61.12
CA ARG A 12 65.03 -22.75 61.20
C ARG A 12 66.27 -21.90 61.03
N ILE A 13 66.24 -20.95 60.09
CA ILE A 13 67.29 -19.94 59.91
C ILE A 13 66.71 -18.60 60.37
N GLU A 14 67.40 -17.89 61.25
CA GLU A 14 66.99 -16.55 61.72
C GLU A 14 68.03 -15.48 61.36
N LEU A 15 67.61 -14.46 60.59
CA LEU A 15 68.47 -13.33 60.23
C LEU A 15 68.22 -12.14 61.17
N GLN A 16 68.57 -12.29 62.45
CA GLN A 16 68.17 -11.35 63.52
C GLN A 16 68.67 -9.91 63.37
N ASN A 17 69.67 -9.63 62.53
CA ASN A 17 70.25 -8.29 62.34
C ASN A 17 70.19 -7.78 60.89
N LEU A 18 69.46 -8.49 60.00
CA LEU A 18 69.27 -8.02 58.63
C LEU A 18 68.08 -7.07 58.57
N GLU A 19 68.34 -5.76 58.52
CA GLU A 19 67.31 -4.71 58.51
C GLU A 19 66.89 -4.30 57.09
N SER A 20 67.83 -4.33 56.14
CA SER A 20 67.60 -4.10 54.71
C SER A 20 68.52 -4.97 53.86
N PHE A 21 68.11 -5.27 52.63
CA PHE A 21 68.94 -5.98 51.66
C PHE A 21 68.99 -5.23 50.33
N VAL A 22 70.20 -4.96 49.83
CA VAL A 22 70.45 -4.47 48.47
C VAL A 22 71.50 -5.37 47.83
N GLY A 23 71.18 -6.04 46.72
CA GLY A 23 72.17 -6.87 46.05
C GLY A 23 71.63 -7.78 44.95
N SER A 24 72.52 -8.62 44.42
CA SER A 24 72.24 -9.49 43.26
C SER A 24 71.35 -10.71 43.53
N GLY A 25 70.86 -10.90 44.76
CA GLY A 25 69.92 -11.98 45.07
C GLY A 25 69.87 -12.35 46.56
N LEU A 26 68.67 -12.58 47.09
CA LEU A 26 68.41 -13.24 48.37
C LEU A 26 67.66 -14.54 48.08
N ASN A 27 68.39 -15.65 48.05
CA ASN A 27 67.87 -16.95 47.63
C ASN A 27 67.78 -17.86 48.85
N ALA A 28 66.60 -18.41 49.12
CA ALA A 28 66.43 -19.44 50.13
C ALA A 28 65.90 -20.73 49.48
N LYS A 29 66.62 -21.82 49.72
CA LYS A 29 66.22 -23.18 49.33
C LYS A 29 66.12 -24.01 50.59
N ALA A 30 64.93 -24.41 50.99
CA ALA A 30 64.78 -25.08 52.28
C ALA A 30 63.52 -25.91 52.34
N GLU A 31 63.55 -27.02 53.06
CA GLU A 31 62.32 -27.70 53.52
C GLU A 31 61.74 -27.06 54.80
N GLY A 32 62.50 -26.16 55.46
CA GLY A 32 62.20 -25.56 56.77
C GLY A 32 61.73 -24.09 56.73
N THR A 33 61.80 -23.38 57.87
CA THR A 33 61.32 -21.99 58.02
C THR A 33 62.46 -20.97 58.10
N LEU A 34 62.45 -19.94 57.25
CA LEU A 34 63.34 -18.79 57.33
C LEU A 34 62.59 -17.60 57.95
N LEU A 35 63.12 -17.08 59.07
CA LEU A 35 62.59 -15.89 59.71
C LEU A 35 63.52 -14.70 59.52
N THR A 36 62.95 -13.59 59.07
CA THR A 36 63.68 -12.33 58.92
C THR A 36 62.99 -11.22 59.73
N PRO A 37 62.98 -11.30 61.07
CA PRO A 37 62.12 -10.49 61.92
C PRO A 37 62.50 -8.99 61.97
N LYS A 38 63.58 -8.55 61.31
CA LYS A 38 63.93 -7.13 61.22
C LYS A 38 63.99 -6.59 59.80
N LEU A 39 63.82 -7.43 58.78
CA LEU A 39 63.96 -7.03 57.39
C LEU A 39 62.77 -6.17 56.98
N THR A 40 63.02 -4.91 56.64
CA THR A 40 61.96 -3.93 56.31
C THR A 40 61.94 -3.55 54.83
N GLU A 41 63.07 -3.63 54.13
CA GLU A 41 63.21 -3.29 52.70
C GLU A 41 64.13 -4.28 51.96
N VAL A 42 63.72 -4.68 50.74
CA VAL A 42 64.53 -5.50 49.82
C VAL A 42 64.58 -4.82 48.45
N GLU A 43 65.81 -4.69 47.93
CA GLU A 43 66.12 -4.26 46.56
C GLU A 43 67.03 -5.28 45.87
N GLY A 44 66.42 -6.12 45.02
CA GLY A 44 67.10 -7.15 44.23
C GLY A 44 66.29 -8.46 44.12
N PRO A 45 66.73 -9.43 43.30
CA PRO A 45 66.01 -10.70 43.11
C PRO A 45 65.83 -11.47 44.42
N MET A 46 64.67 -12.09 44.61
CA MET A 46 64.37 -13.00 45.71
C MET A 46 63.81 -14.30 45.17
N THR A 47 64.41 -15.43 45.56
CA THR A 47 63.94 -16.76 45.14
C THR A 47 63.68 -17.66 46.34
N LEU A 48 62.54 -18.33 46.31
CA LEU A 48 62.05 -19.31 47.28
C LEU A 48 61.78 -20.62 46.54
N ALA A 49 62.41 -21.71 46.97
CA ALA A 49 62.22 -23.02 46.36
C ALA A 49 62.27 -24.18 47.37
N ASP A 50 61.81 -25.36 46.93
CA ASP A 50 62.00 -26.68 47.57
C ASP A 50 61.28 -26.91 48.92
N GLY A 51 60.01 -26.49 49.05
CA GLY A 51 59.14 -26.79 50.20
C GLY A 51 59.18 -25.78 51.36
N GLY A 52 59.89 -24.66 51.17
CA GLY A 52 60.22 -23.73 52.24
C GLY A 52 59.11 -22.75 52.61
N HIS A 53 59.16 -22.26 53.85
CA HIS A 53 58.33 -21.14 54.30
C HIS A 53 59.22 -19.94 54.70
N ILE A 54 58.92 -18.76 54.15
CA ILE A 54 59.48 -17.51 54.63
C ILE A 54 58.40 -16.73 55.37
N ASP A 55 58.72 -16.34 56.60
CA ASP A 55 57.95 -15.34 57.35
C ASP A 55 58.69 -14.00 57.30
N MET A 56 58.07 -13.06 56.57
CA MET A 56 58.51 -11.69 56.39
C MET A 56 57.56 -10.70 57.07
N ALA A 57 57.13 -11.02 58.30
CA ALA A 57 56.18 -10.22 59.07
C ALA A 57 56.49 -8.71 59.15
N ASN A 58 57.75 -8.27 59.03
CA ASN A 58 58.14 -6.85 59.11
C ASN A 58 58.58 -6.22 57.78
N LEU A 59 58.51 -6.95 56.66
CA LEU A 59 58.85 -6.41 55.35
C LEU A 59 57.75 -5.43 54.92
N THR A 60 58.10 -4.16 54.75
CA THR A 60 57.14 -3.11 54.38
C THR A 60 57.28 -2.67 52.93
N ARG A 61 58.43 -2.95 52.30
CA ARG A 61 58.76 -2.46 50.96
C ARG A 61 59.57 -3.43 50.10
N LEU A 62 59.12 -3.60 48.85
CA LEU A 62 59.86 -4.26 47.76
C LEU A 62 60.11 -3.29 46.60
N ARG A 63 61.34 -3.24 46.09
CA ARG A 63 61.74 -2.33 44.99
C ARG A 63 62.65 -3.02 43.99
N ASN A 64 62.48 -2.76 42.68
CA ASN A 64 63.38 -3.26 41.63
C ASN A 64 63.71 -4.76 41.77
N SER A 65 62.71 -5.55 42.15
CA SER A 65 62.90 -6.93 42.63
C SER A 65 62.09 -7.90 41.79
N SER A 66 62.63 -9.11 41.60
CA SER A 66 61.88 -10.25 41.07
C SER A 66 61.69 -11.27 42.19
N LEU A 67 60.45 -11.53 42.59
CA LEU A 67 60.08 -12.53 43.58
C LEU A 67 59.64 -13.81 42.86
N SER A 68 60.40 -14.89 43.01
CA SER A 68 60.07 -16.21 42.50
C SER A 68 59.80 -17.17 43.65
N ILE A 69 58.63 -17.80 43.67
CA ILE A 69 58.21 -18.78 44.67
C ILE A 69 57.87 -20.06 43.93
N ASP A 70 58.61 -21.14 44.15
CA ASP A 70 58.48 -22.41 43.43
C ASP A 70 58.35 -23.55 44.45
N ASP A 71 57.20 -24.22 44.52
CA ASP A 71 56.91 -25.24 45.56
C ASP A 71 57.18 -24.73 46.99
N ALA A 72 56.80 -23.48 47.27
CA ALA A 72 57.10 -22.81 48.53
C ALA A 72 55.96 -21.87 48.95
N SER A 73 55.96 -21.43 50.21
CA SER A 73 54.95 -20.50 50.73
C SER A 73 55.56 -19.24 51.35
N ALA A 74 54.95 -18.09 51.09
CA ALA A 74 55.34 -16.81 51.68
C ALA A 74 54.12 -15.98 52.09
N ASP A 75 54.17 -15.43 53.30
CA ASP A 75 53.17 -14.49 53.83
C ASP A 75 53.82 -13.13 54.07
N PHE A 76 53.30 -12.09 53.41
CA PHE A 76 53.84 -10.73 53.43
C PHE A 76 52.95 -9.80 54.27
N GLN A 77 52.81 -10.11 55.56
CA GLN A 77 51.80 -9.51 56.45
C GLN A 77 51.90 -7.97 56.58
N SER A 78 53.10 -7.39 56.51
CA SER A 78 53.31 -5.94 56.62
C SER A 78 53.62 -5.24 55.29
N LEU A 79 53.61 -5.96 54.17
CA LEU A 79 54.01 -5.40 52.88
C LEU A 79 52.92 -4.48 52.34
N VAL A 80 53.23 -3.19 52.27
CA VAL A 80 52.29 -2.13 51.84
C VAL A 80 52.74 -1.46 50.54
N THR A 81 53.97 -1.67 50.09
CA THR A 81 54.51 -1.03 48.89
C THR A 81 55.31 -2.00 48.03
N MET A 82 54.92 -2.12 46.76
CA MET A 82 55.67 -2.79 45.70
C MET A 82 55.94 -1.78 44.58
N ASP A 83 57.20 -1.60 44.21
CA ASP A 83 57.63 -0.66 43.17
C ASP A 83 58.55 -1.37 42.17
N SER A 84 58.11 -1.49 40.91
CA SER A 84 58.82 -2.19 39.84
C SER A 84 59.19 -3.63 40.23
N VAL A 85 58.18 -4.37 40.72
CA VAL A 85 58.32 -5.75 41.21
C VAL A 85 57.61 -6.73 40.27
N SER A 86 58.28 -7.83 39.93
CA SER A 86 57.64 -9.00 39.31
C SER A 86 57.48 -10.12 40.33
N VAL A 87 56.33 -10.80 40.35
CA VAL A 87 56.03 -11.91 41.26
C VAL A 87 55.65 -13.11 40.42
N THR A 88 56.29 -14.26 40.63
CA THR A 88 55.98 -15.54 39.97
C THR A 88 55.82 -16.62 41.03
N VAL A 89 54.74 -17.40 40.97
CA VAL A 89 54.42 -18.45 41.95
C VAL A 89 54.13 -19.75 41.21
N ALA A 90 55.02 -20.73 41.23
CA ALA A 90 54.93 -21.97 40.47
C ALA A 90 54.89 -23.23 41.37
N SER A 91 54.61 -24.38 40.76
CA SER A 91 54.69 -25.72 41.37
C SER A 91 53.97 -25.84 42.72
N ASP A 92 52.67 -25.51 42.78
CA ASP A 92 51.83 -25.52 44.00
C ASP A 92 52.19 -24.47 45.08
N GLY A 93 53.03 -23.49 44.74
CA GLY A 93 53.41 -22.41 45.65
C GLY A 93 52.24 -21.54 46.11
N LYS A 94 52.42 -20.81 47.22
CA LYS A 94 51.41 -19.91 47.79
C LYS A 94 52.00 -18.58 48.21
N ALA A 95 51.40 -17.48 47.76
CA ALA A 95 51.81 -16.13 48.15
C ALA A 95 50.60 -15.26 48.50
N THR A 96 50.61 -14.63 49.68
CA THR A 96 49.54 -13.74 50.14
C THR A 96 50.06 -12.35 50.46
N PHE A 97 49.35 -11.33 49.97
CA PHE A 97 49.66 -9.90 50.13
C PHE A 97 48.47 -9.16 50.77
N PRO A 98 48.28 -9.29 52.10
CA PRO A 98 47.06 -8.89 52.78
C PRO A 98 46.84 -7.38 52.89
N LEU A 99 47.89 -6.55 52.77
CA LEU A 99 47.81 -5.09 52.94
C LEU A 99 47.98 -4.28 51.64
N ILE A 100 48.13 -4.93 50.49
CA ILE A 100 48.26 -4.24 49.20
C ILE A 100 46.87 -3.92 48.64
N SER A 101 46.45 -2.66 48.75
CA SER A 101 45.14 -2.18 48.28
C SER A 101 45.14 -1.63 46.85
N GLU A 102 46.30 -1.23 46.34
CA GLU A 102 46.50 -0.72 44.98
C GLU A 102 47.85 -1.16 44.42
N LEU A 103 47.89 -1.52 43.14
CA LEU A 103 49.13 -1.82 42.41
C LEU A 103 49.41 -0.75 41.36
N GLN A 104 50.48 0.03 41.60
CA GLN A 104 51.03 1.02 40.68
C GLN A 104 52.44 0.57 40.28
N SER A 105 52.62 -0.06 39.13
CA SER A 105 53.95 -0.47 38.64
C SER A 105 54.14 -0.13 37.16
N PRO A 106 55.29 0.46 36.75
CA PRO A 106 55.62 0.70 35.36
C PRO A 106 56.15 -0.55 34.61
N GLY A 107 56.42 -1.67 35.30
CA GLY A 107 56.96 -2.90 34.70
C GLY A 107 56.00 -4.11 34.71
N PRO A 108 56.23 -5.13 33.88
CA PRO A 108 55.40 -6.34 33.81
C PRO A 108 55.53 -7.12 35.12
N TYR A 109 54.43 -7.24 35.86
CA TYR A 109 54.26 -8.35 36.79
C TYR A 109 53.79 -9.56 35.95
N SER A 110 54.36 -10.74 36.22
CA SER A 110 53.96 -12.00 35.58
C SER A 110 53.70 -12.99 36.69
N VAL A 111 52.54 -12.85 37.31
CA VAL A 111 52.07 -13.88 38.22
C VAL A 111 51.57 -14.99 37.32
N SER A 112 52.24 -16.14 37.33
CA SER A 112 51.81 -17.33 36.62
C SER A 112 51.65 -18.40 37.68
N GLY A 113 50.43 -18.58 38.19
CA GLY A 113 50.10 -19.74 39.01
C GLY A 113 50.01 -20.95 38.11
N ILE A 114 50.94 -21.89 38.22
CA ILE A 114 50.88 -23.22 37.61
C ILE A 114 50.61 -24.17 38.80
N GLY A 115 49.35 -24.52 39.05
CA GLY A 115 48.91 -25.21 40.29
C GLY A 115 48.91 -24.35 41.58
N SER A 116 49.30 -23.08 41.50
CA SER A 116 49.58 -22.22 42.68
C SER A 116 48.44 -21.26 43.07
N LEU A 117 48.50 -20.72 44.30
CA LEU A 117 47.62 -19.65 44.79
C LEU A 117 48.36 -18.32 44.95
N LEU A 118 47.84 -17.28 44.31
CA LEU A 118 48.21 -15.88 44.59
C LEU A 118 47.00 -15.12 45.13
N ALA A 119 47.16 -14.50 46.29
CA ALA A 119 46.11 -13.70 46.90
C ALA A 119 46.54 -12.25 47.17
N PHE A 120 45.74 -11.32 46.67
CA PHE A 120 45.71 -9.90 47.05
C PHE A 120 44.31 -9.57 47.60
N PRO A 121 44.00 -9.93 48.86
CA PRO A 121 42.63 -9.96 49.35
C PRO A 121 41.91 -8.61 49.34
N ILE A 122 42.63 -7.51 49.60
CA ILE A 122 42.04 -6.16 49.68
C ILE A 122 42.33 -5.30 48.44
N LEU A 123 42.77 -5.90 47.33
CA LEU A 123 43.07 -5.16 46.11
C LEU A 123 41.80 -4.52 45.55
N SER A 124 41.84 -3.22 45.33
CA SER A 124 40.70 -2.43 44.84
C SER A 124 40.99 -1.78 43.49
N ALA A 125 42.26 -1.54 43.16
CA ALA A 125 42.66 -0.92 41.91
C ALA A 125 44.02 -1.39 41.38
N VAL A 126 44.13 -1.44 40.06
CA VAL A 126 45.37 -1.64 39.31
C VAL A 126 45.44 -0.58 38.22
N SER A 127 46.45 0.28 38.30
CA SER A 127 46.59 1.48 37.47
C SER A 127 47.89 1.46 36.64
N SER A 128 48.18 0.33 35.99
CA SER A 128 49.34 0.13 35.11
C SER A 128 48.92 0.03 33.64
N THR A 129 49.75 0.51 32.71
CA THR A 129 49.54 0.35 31.26
C THR A 129 50.15 -0.93 30.69
N SER A 130 51.00 -1.64 31.46
CA SER A 130 51.78 -2.80 31.01
C SER A 130 51.64 -4.04 31.92
N GLY A 131 50.78 -3.97 32.94
CA GLY A 131 50.56 -5.04 33.90
C GLY A 131 49.89 -6.29 33.33
N ARG A 132 50.28 -7.49 33.82
CA ARG A 132 49.74 -8.79 33.36
C ARG A 132 49.47 -9.74 34.54
N PHE A 133 48.21 -10.07 34.80
CA PHE A 133 47.85 -11.20 35.66
C PHE A 133 47.62 -12.44 34.83
N GLU A 134 48.20 -13.57 35.22
CA GLU A 134 48.07 -14.81 34.48
C GLU A 134 47.83 -16.02 35.40
N ALA A 135 46.90 -16.88 35.00
CA ALA A 135 46.71 -18.17 35.64
C ALA A 135 46.66 -19.27 34.58
N ARG A 136 47.42 -20.34 34.83
CA ARG A 136 47.55 -21.49 33.94
C ARG A 136 47.45 -22.78 34.75
N ASP A 137 47.18 -23.91 34.11
CA ASP A 137 47.29 -25.25 34.73
C ASP A 137 46.72 -25.34 36.16
N PHE A 138 45.42 -25.00 36.33
CA PHE A 138 44.69 -25.00 37.61
C PHE A 138 45.06 -23.92 38.64
N GLY A 139 45.82 -22.88 38.26
CA GLY A 139 46.15 -21.76 39.13
C GLY A 139 44.95 -20.94 39.60
N ALA A 140 45.05 -20.36 40.80
CA ALA A 140 44.03 -19.49 41.39
C ALA A 140 44.57 -18.08 41.68
N LEU A 141 43.84 -17.07 41.18
CA LEU A 141 44.04 -15.66 41.46
C LEU A 141 42.90 -15.16 42.35
N ALA A 142 43.23 -14.74 43.57
CA ALA A 142 42.31 -14.11 44.50
C ALA A 142 42.60 -12.60 44.51
N LEU A 143 41.91 -11.82 43.66
CA LEU A 143 42.17 -10.39 43.49
C LEU A 143 41.01 -9.58 44.05
N GLY A 144 41.19 -9.00 45.22
CA GLY A 144 40.13 -8.20 45.84
C GLY A 144 38.94 -9.03 46.33
N ASP A 145 39.16 -10.26 46.79
CA ASP A 145 38.07 -11.11 47.34
C ASP A 145 37.36 -10.48 48.54
N ASN A 146 38.06 -9.59 49.26
CA ASN A 146 37.51 -8.81 50.37
C ASN A 146 37.11 -7.38 49.95
N THR A 147 37.05 -7.08 48.65
CA THR A 147 36.58 -5.78 48.14
C THR A 147 35.30 -5.93 47.33
N GLU A 148 34.45 -4.90 47.34
CA GLU A 148 33.23 -4.89 46.53
C GLU A 148 33.54 -4.75 45.03
N VAL A 149 34.60 -4.00 44.71
CA VAL A 149 34.95 -3.65 43.34
C VAL A 149 36.46 -3.68 43.17
N LEU A 150 36.93 -4.43 42.16
CA LEU A 150 38.27 -4.39 41.64
C LEU A 150 38.29 -3.62 40.30
N ARG A 151 39.03 -2.52 40.23
CA ARG A 151 39.19 -1.72 39.01
C ARG A 151 40.52 -2.00 38.34
N ILE A 152 40.50 -2.50 37.11
CA ILE A 152 41.68 -2.63 36.26
C ILE A 152 41.62 -1.52 35.22
N LEU A 153 42.37 -0.43 35.43
CA LEU A 153 42.32 0.75 34.56
C LEU A 153 43.10 0.54 33.25
N GLY A 154 44.07 -0.38 33.25
CA GLY A 154 44.88 -0.81 32.11
C GLY A 154 45.60 -2.14 32.38
N GLY A 155 46.16 -2.75 31.33
CA GLY A 155 46.86 -4.04 31.42
C GLY A 155 46.02 -5.24 30.96
N SER A 156 46.46 -6.46 31.28
CA SER A 156 45.80 -7.70 30.84
C SER A 156 45.61 -8.70 31.98
N ILE A 157 44.46 -9.38 31.97
CA ILE A 157 44.22 -10.60 32.74
C ILE A 157 44.12 -11.75 31.73
N THR A 158 44.85 -12.84 31.97
CA THR A 158 44.81 -14.04 31.13
C THR A 158 44.52 -15.27 31.97
N LEU A 159 43.47 -16.00 31.65
CA LEU A 159 43.18 -17.32 32.23
C LEU A 159 43.38 -18.40 31.16
N SER A 160 43.80 -19.59 31.56
CA SER A 160 43.83 -20.76 30.65
C SER A 160 43.46 -22.04 31.40
N GLY A 161 42.90 -23.01 30.68
CA GLY A 161 42.40 -24.25 31.28
C GLY A 161 41.37 -24.00 32.38
N ASP A 162 41.44 -24.75 33.48
CA ASP A 162 40.51 -24.66 34.63
C ASP A 162 40.91 -23.61 35.68
N SER A 163 41.66 -22.59 35.27
CA SER A 163 42.14 -21.53 36.17
C SER A 163 41.00 -20.65 36.68
N ARG A 164 41.15 -20.08 37.88
CA ARG A 164 40.11 -19.28 38.54
C ARG A 164 40.58 -17.88 38.91
N LEU A 165 39.75 -16.88 38.62
CA LEU A 165 39.83 -15.55 39.20
C LEU A 165 38.64 -15.35 40.14
N SER A 166 38.91 -14.95 41.38
CA SER A 166 37.88 -14.59 42.36
C SER A 166 37.95 -13.08 42.65
N THR A 167 36.77 -12.44 42.61
CA THR A 167 36.53 -11.03 42.96
C THR A 167 35.02 -10.77 42.96
N LYS A 168 34.46 -9.84 43.75
CA LYS A 168 33.00 -9.60 43.71
C LYS A 168 32.54 -8.96 42.40
N THR A 169 33.15 -7.82 42.05
CA THR A 169 32.88 -7.09 40.79
C THR A 169 34.18 -6.65 40.15
N LEU A 170 34.44 -7.11 38.93
CA LEU A 170 35.58 -6.70 38.12
C LEU A 170 35.17 -5.59 37.15
N ILE A 171 35.83 -4.44 37.19
CA ILE A 171 35.64 -3.36 36.21
C ILE A 171 36.89 -3.25 35.34
N LEU A 172 36.74 -3.53 34.05
CA LEU A 172 37.78 -3.35 33.04
C LEU A 172 37.66 -1.96 32.40
N GLY A 173 38.66 -1.11 32.61
CA GLY A 173 38.79 0.18 31.94
C GLY A 173 39.06 0.05 30.43
N THR A 174 39.00 1.16 29.70
CA THR A 174 39.13 1.20 28.23
C THR A 174 40.44 0.61 27.72
N ASN A 175 41.54 0.71 28.48
CA ASN A 175 42.86 0.18 28.13
C ASN A 175 43.15 -1.19 28.78
N ALA A 176 42.15 -1.82 29.41
CA ALA A 176 42.28 -3.11 30.03
C ALA A 176 41.74 -4.22 29.12
N SER A 177 42.33 -5.40 29.24
CA SER A 177 41.88 -6.60 28.53
C SER A 177 41.76 -7.80 29.45
N PHE A 178 40.80 -8.67 29.14
CA PHE A 178 40.67 -9.98 29.75
C PHE A 178 40.67 -11.02 28.63
N SER A 179 41.49 -12.06 28.74
CA SER A 179 41.61 -13.05 27.68
C SER A 179 41.74 -14.49 28.16
N GLY A 180 41.36 -15.43 27.31
CA GLY A 180 41.52 -16.87 27.53
C GLY A 180 40.28 -17.57 28.11
N GLY A 181 40.47 -18.74 28.72
CA GLY A 181 39.43 -19.63 29.24
C GLY A 181 39.64 -20.00 30.71
N GLY A 182 38.57 -20.29 31.44
CA GLY A 182 38.58 -20.50 32.90
C GLY A 182 37.35 -19.90 33.58
N THR A 183 37.40 -19.75 34.91
CA THR A 183 36.25 -19.27 35.70
C THR A 183 36.54 -17.92 36.37
N LEU A 184 35.69 -16.94 36.12
CA LEU A 184 35.53 -15.73 36.94
C LEU A 184 34.42 -15.97 37.96
N ASN A 185 34.78 -16.03 39.24
CA ASN A 185 33.83 -16.07 40.36
C ASN A 185 33.47 -14.64 40.78
N GLY A 186 32.56 -14.00 40.03
CA GLY A 186 32.13 -12.62 40.24
C GLY A 186 31.40 -12.01 39.04
N SER A 187 30.90 -10.79 39.20
CA SER A 187 30.34 -9.98 38.12
C SER A 187 31.42 -9.20 37.38
N ILE A 188 31.17 -8.82 36.12
CA ILE A 188 32.10 -8.04 35.29
C ILE A 188 31.43 -6.87 34.55
N GLU A 189 32.06 -5.71 34.57
CA GLU A 189 31.74 -4.53 33.77
C GLU A 189 32.89 -4.23 32.79
N VAL A 190 32.59 -4.13 31.50
CA VAL A 190 33.58 -4.07 30.42
C VAL A 190 33.50 -2.73 29.71
N LYS A 191 34.57 -1.93 29.81
CA LYS A 191 34.82 -0.75 28.97
C LYS A 191 35.93 -0.99 27.93
N GLY A 192 36.79 -1.97 28.18
CA GLY A 192 37.89 -2.37 27.30
C GLY A 192 37.53 -3.55 26.40
N VAL A 193 38.35 -4.60 26.41
CA VAL A 193 38.19 -5.76 25.52
C VAL A 193 38.18 -7.08 26.27
N ILE A 194 37.23 -7.96 25.97
CA ILE A 194 37.28 -9.39 26.34
C ILE A 194 37.59 -10.22 25.11
N ARG A 195 38.51 -11.18 25.23
CA ARG A 195 38.87 -12.10 24.14
C ARG A 195 38.77 -13.55 24.60
N VAL A 196 37.94 -14.35 23.95
CA VAL A 196 37.90 -15.81 24.14
C VAL A 196 38.47 -16.46 22.88
N PRO A 197 39.80 -16.64 22.78
CA PRO A 197 40.47 -17.02 21.55
C PRO A 197 40.36 -18.53 21.22
N ASN A 198 40.04 -19.37 22.20
CA ASN A 198 39.88 -20.81 22.02
C ASN A 198 38.50 -21.25 22.50
N PRO A 199 37.55 -21.56 21.60
CA PRO A 199 36.20 -21.97 21.99
C PRO A 199 36.13 -23.35 22.67
N ARG A 200 37.23 -24.13 22.68
CA ARG A 200 37.33 -25.36 23.48
C ARG A 200 37.62 -25.09 24.96
N GLU A 201 38.05 -23.89 25.29
CA GLU A 201 38.32 -23.43 26.66
C GLU A 201 37.37 -22.26 26.96
N PRO A 202 36.12 -22.54 27.35
CA PRO A 202 35.14 -21.50 27.57
C PRO A 202 35.53 -20.60 28.76
N LEU A 203 35.10 -19.35 28.69
CA LEU A 203 35.12 -18.44 29.83
C LEU A 203 33.80 -18.54 30.57
N GLU A 204 33.85 -18.91 31.84
CA GLU A 204 32.70 -18.98 32.75
C GLU A 204 32.67 -17.76 33.67
N ILE A 205 31.52 -17.09 33.74
CA ILE A 205 31.28 -15.91 34.59
C ILE A 205 30.15 -16.27 35.56
N ASN A 206 30.51 -16.52 36.82
CA ASN A 206 29.58 -16.80 37.91
C ASN A 206 29.03 -15.50 38.52
N GLY A 207 28.41 -14.66 37.68
CA GLY A 207 27.87 -13.35 38.04
C GLY A 207 27.25 -12.65 36.83
N ASP A 208 26.99 -11.35 36.96
CA ASP A 208 26.42 -10.52 35.90
C ASP A 208 27.50 -10.08 34.91
N TYR A 209 27.11 -9.92 33.64
CA TYR A 209 27.96 -9.40 32.58
C TYR A 209 27.39 -8.09 32.04
N THR A 210 28.16 -7.01 32.12
CA THR A 210 27.77 -5.70 31.60
C THR A 210 28.81 -5.17 30.63
N GLN A 211 28.39 -4.84 29.42
CA GLN A 211 29.22 -4.27 28.37
C GLN A 211 28.80 -2.81 28.10
N THR A 212 29.75 -1.88 27.96
CA THR A 212 29.47 -0.50 27.54
C THR A 212 29.53 -0.33 26.02
N SER A 213 29.04 0.79 25.49
CA SER A 213 28.96 1.09 24.05
C SER A 213 30.27 0.95 23.28
N ASP A 214 31.38 1.36 23.90
CA ASP A 214 32.70 1.43 23.23
C ASP A 214 33.53 0.16 23.40
N SER A 215 33.04 -0.79 24.18
CA SER A 215 33.78 -2.00 24.51
C SER A 215 33.56 -3.11 23.48
N THR A 216 34.53 -4.02 23.37
CA THR A 216 34.49 -5.13 22.38
C THR A 216 34.56 -6.49 23.07
N LEU A 217 33.66 -7.38 22.70
CA LEU A 217 33.74 -8.80 22.99
C LEU A 217 34.22 -9.53 21.73
N GLU A 218 35.33 -10.25 21.84
CA GLU A 218 35.87 -11.07 20.75
C GLU A 218 35.73 -12.56 21.06
N LEU A 219 35.00 -13.29 20.22
CA LEU A 219 34.79 -14.72 20.37
C LEU A 219 35.28 -15.48 19.14
N ALA A 220 36.09 -16.51 19.37
CA ALA A 220 36.47 -17.46 18.34
C ALA A 220 35.38 -18.54 18.13
N ILE A 221 35.20 -19.01 16.89
CA ILE A 221 34.26 -20.10 16.54
C ILE A 221 34.97 -21.27 15.82
N LEU A 222 34.47 -22.50 16.02
CA LEU A 222 34.98 -23.73 15.40
C LEU A 222 34.07 -24.29 14.31
N ALA A 223 34.67 -25.00 13.33
CA ALA A 223 34.01 -25.58 12.15
C ALA A 223 33.07 -26.76 12.45
N THR A 224 33.31 -27.46 13.56
CA THR A 224 32.55 -28.65 13.96
C THR A 224 31.59 -28.25 15.08
N ARG A 225 30.32 -28.67 14.97
CA ARG A 225 29.21 -28.35 15.89
C ARG A 225 29.71 -28.07 17.31
N PRO A 226 29.56 -26.83 17.84
CA PRO A 226 30.02 -26.55 19.18
C PRO A 226 29.15 -27.33 20.17
N LEU A 227 29.75 -28.26 20.92
CA LEU A 227 29.08 -28.92 22.05
C LEU A 227 28.88 -27.95 23.23
N SER A 228 29.48 -26.75 23.21
CA SER A 228 29.25 -25.72 24.23
C SER A 228 29.64 -24.29 23.80
N ALA A 229 28.97 -23.29 24.37
CA ALA A 229 29.24 -21.86 24.13
C ALA A 229 30.62 -21.41 24.65
N PRO A 230 31.40 -20.63 23.87
CA PRO A 230 32.67 -20.04 24.28
C PRO A 230 32.59 -19.11 25.50
N LEU A 231 31.47 -18.41 25.67
CA LEU A 231 31.21 -17.57 26.84
C LEU A 231 29.97 -18.07 27.58
N ARG A 232 30.09 -18.29 28.89
CA ARG A 232 28.99 -18.73 29.75
C ARG A 232 28.80 -17.75 30.90
N ILE A 233 27.66 -17.09 30.92
CA ILE A 233 27.26 -16.14 31.96
C ILE A 233 26.19 -16.83 32.79
N HIS A 234 26.32 -16.84 34.11
CA HIS A 234 25.31 -17.45 34.98
C HIS A 234 24.30 -16.42 35.51
N GLY A 235 24.63 -15.12 35.50
CA GLY A 235 23.75 -14.01 35.87
C GLY A 235 23.09 -13.32 34.67
N ASN A 236 22.77 -12.04 34.86
CA ASN A 236 22.16 -11.18 33.85
C ASN A 236 23.21 -10.67 32.84
N ALA A 237 22.84 -10.64 31.56
CA ALA A 237 23.70 -10.15 30.48
C ALA A 237 23.16 -8.86 29.86
N THR A 238 23.99 -7.80 29.85
CA THR A 238 23.74 -6.51 29.21
C THR A 238 24.78 -6.29 28.12
N PHE A 239 24.40 -6.47 26.85
CA PHE A 239 25.28 -6.42 25.68
C PHE A 239 25.25 -5.06 24.99
N ASN A 240 25.68 -3.93 25.58
CA ASN A 240 25.58 -2.64 24.87
C ASN A 240 26.75 -2.34 23.92
N GLY A 241 27.72 -3.23 23.69
CA GLY A 241 28.93 -2.95 22.89
C GLY A 241 29.00 -3.67 21.55
N LYS A 242 30.22 -3.88 21.04
CA LYS A 242 30.51 -4.62 19.81
C LYS A 242 30.77 -6.10 20.08
N LEU A 243 30.21 -7.00 19.26
CA LEU A 243 30.64 -8.39 19.13
C LEU A 243 31.51 -8.55 17.88
N ALA A 244 32.71 -9.10 18.01
CA ALA A 244 33.58 -9.44 16.90
C ALA A 244 33.90 -10.95 16.91
N GLN A 245 33.88 -11.58 15.75
CA GLN A 245 34.19 -13.00 15.62
C GLN A 245 35.49 -13.24 14.87
N THR A 246 36.25 -14.25 15.31
CA THR A 246 37.48 -14.70 14.66
C THR A 246 37.40 -16.19 14.30
N ARG A 247 38.00 -16.57 13.17
CA ARG A 247 38.01 -17.96 12.68
C ARG A 247 39.09 -18.76 13.40
N VAL A 248 38.74 -19.97 13.83
CA VAL A 248 39.70 -21.00 14.22
C VAL A 248 39.55 -22.17 13.26
N ASP A 249 40.68 -22.71 12.79
CA ASP A 249 40.78 -23.78 11.78
C ASP A 249 40.15 -23.42 10.40
N ASN A 250 40.03 -24.41 9.51
CA ASN A 250 39.37 -24.31 8.20
C ASN A 250 37.84 -24.29 8.35
N PHE A 251 37.30 -23.24 8.97
CA PHE A 251 35.87 -23.05 9.17
C PHE A 251 35.09 -22.98 7.84
N VAL A 252 34.14 -23.90 7.64
CA VAL A 252 33.17 -23.91 6.52
C VAL A 252 31.76 -24.00 7.13
N ALA A 253 30.94 -22.96 6.94
CA ALA A 253 29.56 -22.98 7.41
C ALA A 253 28.71 -23.94 6.58
N GLN A 254 27.76 -24.63 7.21
CA GLN A 254 26.73 -25.37 6.51
C GLN A 254 25.38 -24.70 6.73
N SER A 255 24.61 -24.56 5.65
CA SER A 255 23.27 -24.00 5.72
C SER A 255 22.35 -24.80 6.66
N GLY A 256 21.46 -24.10 7.37
CA GLY A 256 20.56 -24.64 8.39
C GLY A 256 21.22 -24.99 9.73
N GLN A 257 22.53 -24.71 9.90
CA GLN A 257 23.19 -24.96 11.18
C GLN A 257 22.99 -23.83 12.19
N ILE A 258 22.98 -24.20 13.47
CA ILE A 258 22.88 -23.29 14.62
C ILE A 258 24.18 -23.37 15.42
N TYR A 259 24.80 -22.22 15.66
CA TYR A 259 26.03 -22.08 16.44
C TYR A 259 25.75 -21.32 17.74
N ARG A 260 25.63 -22.03 18.86
CA ARG A 260 25.48 -21.39 20.17
C ARG A 260 26.80 -20.74 20.61
N ILE A 261 26.81 -19.43 20.81
CA ILE A 261 28.03 -18.67 21.10
C ILE A 261 28.09 -18.07 22.50
N ILE A 262 26.95 -17.79 23.13
CA ILE A 262 26.88 -17.30 24.51
C ILE A 262 25.72 -17.99 25.22
N THR A 263 25.89 -18.36 26.48
CA THR A 263 24.77 -18.68 27.39
C THR A 263 24.69 -17.64 28.50
N TYR A 264 23.49 -17.32 28.96
CA TYR A 264 23.23 -16.37 30.04
C TYR A 264 22.04 -16.81 30.91
N GLY A 265 21.97 -16.35 32.16
CA GLY A 265 20.82 -16.61 33.04
C GLY A 265 19.57 -15.83 32.60
N SER A 266 19.76 -14.55 32.24
CA SER A 266 18.75 -13.73 31.56
C SER A 266 19.42 -12.62 30.74
N ARG A 267 18.71 -12.05 29.77
CA ARG A 267 19.21 -10.96 28.91
C ARG A 267 18.46 -9.65 29.18
N LEU A 268 19.20 -8.57 29.37
CA LEU A 268 18.68 -7.21 29.57
C LEU A 268 18.85 -6.30 28.34
N SER A 269 19.81 -6.58 27.44
CA SER A 269 20.00 -5.82 26.19
C SER A 269 20.72 -6.62 25.10
N SER A 270 20.83 -6.06 23.89
CA SER A 270 21.43 -6.67 22.69
C SER A 270 22.65 -5.87 22.19
N PHE A 271 23.61 -6.55 21.54
CA PHE A 271 24.79 -5.91 20.93
C PHE A 271 24.42 -4.74 20.01
N LEU A 272 25.15 -3.62 20.10
CA LEU A 272 24.97 -2.46 19.21
C LEU A 272 25.49 -2.72 17.79
N SER A 273 26.53 -3.56 17.66
CA SER A 273 27.07 -3.92 16.35
C SER A 273 27.73 -5.30 16.34
N PHE A 274 27.68 -5.91 15.17
CA PHE A 274 28.29 -7.20 14.86
C PHE A 274 29.39 -7.00 13.82
N ASN A 275 30.57 -7.56 14.07
CA ASN A 275 31.57 -7.82 13.04
C ASN A 275 31.71 -9.33 12.91
N VAL A 276 30.68 -9.94 12.34
CA VAL A 276 30.52 -11.38 12.18
C VAL A 276 31.26 -11.81 10.92
N LEU A 277 31.90 -12.98 10.99
CA LEU A 277 32.65 -13.53 9.87
C LEU A 277 31.71 -13.78 8.68
N ASN A 278 32.16 -13.49 7.47
CA ASN A 278 31.48 -13.97 6.27
C ASN A 278 31.41 -15.51 6.34
N ALA A 279 30.22 -16.11 6.24
CA ALA A 279 30.07 -17.56 6.38
C ALA A 279 30.61 -18.34 5.15
N GLY A 280 30.99 -17.63 4.08
CA GLY A 280 31.43 -18.21 2.80
C GLY A 280 30.24 -18.59 1.91
N GLU A 281 30.46 -18.72 0.60
CA GLU A 281 29.47 -19.21 -0.38
C GLU A 281 28.08 -18.51 -0.36
N GLY A 282 28.03 -17.23 0.04
CA GLY A 282 26.78 -16.47 0.11
C GLY A 282 25.91 -16.75 1.34
N LEU A 283 26.38 -17.59 2.27
CA LEU A 283 25.72 -17.84 3.54
C LEU A 283 25.92 -16.66 4.52
N GLN A 284 24.94 -16.44 5.39
CA GLN A 284 25.02 -15.43 6.46
C GLN A 284 24.74 -16.05 7.82
N PHE A 285 25.36 -15.50 8.86
CA PHE A 285 25.06 -15.80 10.25
C PHE A 285 24.06 -14.78 10.78
N GLU A 286 22.90 -15.26 11.18
CA GLU A 286 21.83 -14.46 11.77
C GLU A 286 21.81 -14.67 13.28
N PRO A 287 22.02 -13.62 14.10
CA PRO A 287 21.98 -13.75 15.55
C PRO A 287 20.54 -14.04 16.01
N ASP A 288 20.36 -15.16 16.71
CA ASP A 288 19.13 -15.53 17.38
C ASP A 288 19.33 -15.42 18.91
N TYR A 289 18.56 -14.54 19.53
CA TYR A 289 18.58 -14.35 20.97
C TYR A 289 17.46 -15.14 21.62
N GLY A 290 17.81 -16.32 22.14
CA GLY A 290 16.94 -17.10 23.00
C GLY A 290 16.82 -16.51 24.41
N SER A 291 15.97 -17.15 25.21
CA SER A 291 15.73 -16.78 26.61
C SER A 291 16.96 -16.99 27.51
N ASP A 292 17.83 -17.95 27.16
CA ASP A 292 19.01 -18.34 27.94
C ASP A 292 20.32 -18.38 27.13
N ASN A 293 20.27 -18.01 25.84
CA ASN A 293 21.42 -18.11 24.96
C ASN A 293 21.38 -17.15 23.76
N LEU A 294 22.55 -16.82 23.23
CA LEU A 294 22.72 -16.25 21.89
C LEU A 294 23.31 -17.33 20.97
N SER A 295 22.61 -17.57 19.86
CA SER A 295 23.02 -18.50 18.81
C SER A 295 23.12 -17.78 17.47
N PHE A 296 23.85 -18.35 16.51
CA PHE A 296 23.85 -17.89 15.12
C PHE A 296 23.22 -18.96 14.22
N HIS A 297 22.20 -18.59 13.47
CA HIS A 297 21.58 -19.41 12.44
C HIS A 297 22.27 -19.17 11.11
N VAL A 298 22.59 -20.24 10.38
CA VAL A 298 23.11 -20.13 9.01
C VAL A 298 21.96 -20.26 8.04
N GLY A 299 21.49 -19.15 7.48
CA GLY A 299 20.39 -19.15 6.50
C GLY A 299 20.72 -19.98 5.24
N THR A 300 19.71 -20.58 4.62
CA THR A 300 19.75 -21.00 3.20
C THR A 300 19.65 -19.75 2.33
N PRO A 301 20.44 -19.64 1.25
CA PRO A 301 20.40 -18.47 0.40
C PRO A 301 19.06 -18.44 -0.34
N GLY A 302 18.14 -17.62 0.17
CA GLY A 302 17.24 -16.91 -0.71
C GLY A 302 18.02 -15.98 -1.64
N PRO A 303 17.45 -15.54 -2.78
CA PRO A 303 18.06 -14.52 -3.63
C PRO A 303 18.60 -13.33 -2.82
N PHE A 304 19.90 -13.09 -2.93
CA PHE A 304 20.60 -12.02 -2.21
C PHE A 304 20.91 -10.84 -3.13
N PHE A 305 20.28 -9.69 -2.86
CA PHE A 305 20.53 -8.44 -3.57
C PHE A 305 21.58 -7.61 -2.83
N GLY A 306 22.86 -7.90 -3.10
CA GLY A 306 24.00 -7.21 -2.50
C GLY A 306 24.38 -5.88 -3.15
N ILE A 307 23.88 -5.63 -4.36
CA ILE A 307 24.06 -4.42 -5.18
C ILE A 307 22.69 -3.97 -5.70
N ASP A 308 22.64 -2.81 -6.35
CA ASP A 308 21.38 -2.30 -6.90
C ASP A 308 20.78 -3.24 -7.96
N TYR A 309 19.47 -3.48 -7.87
CA TYR A 309 18.73 -4.35 -8.79
C TYR A 309 17.34 -3.78 -9.04
N VAL A 310 16.87 -3.85 -10.29
CA VAL A 310 15.49 -3.47 -10.66
C VAL A 310 14.71 -4.73 -10.95
N LEU A 311 13.68 -4.99 -10.14
CA LEU A 311 12.72 -6.06 -10.32
C LEU A 311 11.52 -5.54 -11.10
N ALA A 312 11.47 -5.89 -12.38
CA ALA A 312 10.40 -5.49 -13.29
C ALA A 312 9.05 -6.15 -12.92
N ALA A 313 7.95 -5.47 -13.22
CA ALA A 313 6.60 -5.87 -12.81
C ALA A 313 6.11 -7.22 -13.38
N ASP A 314 6.70 -7.67 -14.49
CA ASP A 314 6.41 -8.95 -15.14
C ASP A 314 7.36 -10.07 -14.70
N ASN A 315 8.45 -9.77 -13.99
CA ASN A 315 9.40 -10.76 -13.53
C ASN A 315 8.92 -11.47 -12.25
N ARG A 316 8.37 -12.68 -12.41
CA ARG A 316 7.89 -13.50 -11.27
C ARG A 316 8.90 -14.52 -10.77
N GLU A 317 10.17 -14.43 -11.17
CA GLU A 317 11.23 -15.38 -10.78
C GLU A 317 11.38 -15.48 -9.26
N PHE A 318 11.28 -14.35 -8.57
CA PHE A 318 11.50 -14.25 -7.12
C PHE A 318 10.21 -14.39 -6.30
N ASP A 319 9.06 -14.53 -6.95
CA ASP A 319 7.79 -14.64 -6.25
C ASP A 319 7.73 -15.94 -5.42
N GLY A 320 7.24 -15.87 -4.18
CA GLY A 320 7.16 -17.00 -3.25
C GLY A 320 8.51 -17.45 -2.65
N GLN A 321 9.58 -16.67 -2.82
CA GLN A 321 10.92 -16.98 -2.27
C GLN A 321 11.25 -16.16 -1.03
N ASP A 322 12.27 -16.61 -0.27
CA ASP A 322 12.87 -15.79 0.79
C ASP A 322 13.82 -14.78 0.17
N ILE A 323 13.62 -13.49 0.38
CA ILE A 323 14.44 -12.44 -0.24
C ILE A 323 15.28 -11.74 0.82
N VAL A 324 16.58 -11.58 0.54
CA VAL A 324 17.48 -10.79 1.39
C VAL A 324 18.07 -9.64 0.58
N VAL A 325 17.80 -8.41 1.02
CA VAL A 325 18.39 -7.20 0.44
C VAL A 325 19.57 -6.79 1.32
N GLY A 326 20.78 -6.95 0.78
CA GLY A 326 22.06 -6.64 1.41
C GLY A 326 22.32 -5.13 1.48
N ALA A 327 23.52 -4.67 1.14
CA ALA A 327 23.84 -3.24 1.20
C ALA A 327 23.28 -2.40 0.02
N GLY A 328 22.76 -3.06 -1.02
CA GLY A 328 22.23 -2.42 -2.23
C GLY A 328 20.78 -1.95 -2.13
N THR A 329 20.27 -1.40 -3.22
CA THR A 329 18.88 -0.98 -3.39
C THR A 329 18.13 -1.90 -4.35
N LEU A 330 17.06 -2.54 -3.88
CA LEU A 330 16.13 -3.28 -4.73
C LEU A 330 14.98 -2.33 -5.13
N VAL A 331 14.90 -1.97 -6.40
CA VAL A 331 13.79 -1.19 -6.98
C VAL A 331 12.74 -2.18 -7.48
N VAL A 332 11.53 -2.16 -6.92
CA VAL A 332 10.44 -3.07 -7.27
C VAL A 332 9.39 -2.30 -8.08
N GLU A 333 9.03 -2.85 -9.24
CA GLU A 333 7.97 -2.32 -10.09
C GLU A 333 6.72 -3.20 -9.98
N GLY A 334 5.54 -2.61 -9.86
CA GLY A 334 4.30 -3.39 -9.74
C GLY A 334 4.21 -4.21 -8.44
N MET A 335 3.30 -5.18 -8.44
CA MET A 335 3.00 -6.03 -7.27
C MET A 335 3.82 -7.31 -7.30
N HIS A 336 4.52 -7.59 -6.19
CA HIS A 336 5.28 -8.82 -5.98
C HIS A 336 4.89 -9.52 -4.67
N GLN A 337 5.04 -10.84 -4.68
CA GLN A 337 4.72 -11.70 -3.54
C GLN A 337 5.98 -12.43 -3.09
N PHE A 338 6.44 -12.27 -1.84
CA PHE A 338 7.60 -13.00 -1.32
C PHE A 338 7.18 -13.90 -0.17
N ARG A 339 7.93 -14.97 0.08
CA ARG A 339 7.71 -15.80 1.27
C ARG A 339 8.17 -15.06 2.53
N THR A 340 9.42 -14.63 2.54
CA THR A 340 9.98 -13.73 3.57
C THR A 340 10.76 -12.60 2.90
N LEU A 341 10.93 -11.47 3.58
CA LEU A 341 11.75 -10.36 3.09
C LEU A 341 12.59 -9.77 4.23
N THR A 342 13.91 -9.78 4.09
CA THR A 342 14.86 -9.25 5.09
C THR A 342 15.67 -8.11 4.50
N LEU A 343 15.61 -6.93 5.12
CA LEU A 343 16.22 -5.69 4.64
C LEU A 343 17.39 -5.25 5.53
N LEU A 344 18.60 -5.35 4.99
CA LEU A 344 19.80 -4.70 5.52
C LEU A 344 20.08 -3.36 4.79
N GLY A 345 19.61 -3.24 3.55
CA GLY A 345 19.72 -2.08 2.66
C GLY A 345 18.35 -1.50 2.30
N ALA A 346 18.14 -1.10 1.05
CA ALA A 346 16.92 -0.38 0.68
C ALA A 346 16.04 -1.16 -0.30
N VAL A 347 14.73 -1.10 -0.10
CA VAL A 347 13.71 -1.45 -1.10
C VAL A 347 12.90 -0.19 -1.41
N THR A 348 12.72 0.10 -2.69
CA THR A 348 11.96 1.26 -3.17
C THR A 348 11.23 0.95 -4.47
N CYS A 349 10.51 1.93 -5.03
CA CYS A 349 9.84 1.85 -6.32
C CYS A 349 10.37 2.92 -7.29
N PRO A 350 10.10 2.79 -8.60
CA PRO A 350 10.29 3.89 -9.56
C PRO A 350 9.51 5.14 -9.13
N ALA A 351 10.00 6.32 -9.51
CA ALA A 351 9.25 7.56 -9.33
C ALA A 351 8.07 7.61 -10.32
N PHE A 352 6.97 8.23 -9.93
CA PHE A 352 5.80 8.40 -10.78
C PHE A 352 6.15 9.14 -12.08
N GLN A 353 5.70 8.61 -13.21
CA GLN A 353 5.87 9.18 -14.54
C GLN A 353 4.50 9.64 -15.09
N PRO A 354 4.26 10.96 -15.19
CA PRO A 354 2.98 11.47 -15.73
C PRO A 354 2.69 11.07 -17.17
N SER A 355 3.72 10.73 -17.96
CA SER A 355 3.58 10.40 -19.38
C SER A 355 2.89 9.06 -19.63
N ASP A 356 3.03 8.11 -18.71
CA ASP A 356 2.48 6.75 -18.83
C ASP A 356 1.65 6.32 -17.61
N GLY A 357 1.59 7.15 -16.55
CA GLY A 357 0.83 6.88 -15.34
C GLY A 357 1.43 5.79 -14.46
N THR A 358 2.69 5.40 -14.68
CA THR A 358 3.36 4.31 -13.95
C THR A 358 4.27 4.82 -12.83
N GLY A 359 4.69 3.93 -11.93
CA GLY A 359 5.60 4.24 -10.83
C GLY A 359 4.91 4.89 -9.61
N GLY A 360 5.72 5.31 -8.65
CA GLY A 360 5.28 5.96 -7.41
C GLY A 360 4.60 5.05 -6.39
N ARG A 361 4.64 3.73 -6.62
CA ARG A 361 3.95 2.75 -5.79
C ARG A 361 4.80 1.50 -5.56
N LEU A 362 4.81 1.05 -4.32
CA LEU A 362 5.45 -0.17 -3.83
C LEU A 362 4.39 -1.07 -3.19
N ASP A 363 3.95 -2.11 -3.91
CA ASP A 363 2.98 -3.09 -3.42
C ASP A 363 3.67 -4.44 -3.17
N LEU A 364 3.70 -4.87 -1.91
CA LEU A 364 4.32 -6.14 -1.50
C LEU A 364 3.34 -6.99 -0.70
N GLU A 365 3.24 -8.28 -1.03
CA GLU A 365 2.63 -9.28 -0.17
C GLU A 365 3.70 -10.25 0.33
N ILE A 366 3.74 -10.47 1.64
CA ILE A 366 4.70 -11.31 2.34
C ILE A 366 3.93 -12.44 3.02
N GLU A 367 4.17 -13.67 2.59
CA GLU A 367 3.44 -14.85 3.08
C GLU A 367 3.80 -15.21 4.53
N GLN A 368 4.99 -14.83 4.99
CA GLN A 368 5.47 -15.03 6.36
C GLN A 368 5.92 -13.69 6.95
N ASP A 369 7.22 -13.53 7.22
CA ASP A 369 7.76 -12.41 7.99
C ASP A 369 8.51 -11.40 7.12
N LEU A 370 8.38 -10.11 7.47
CA LEU A 370 9.16 -9.00 6.91
C LEU A 370 10.00 -8.36 8.02
N THR A 371 11.32 -8.41 7.87
CA THR A 371 12.27 -7.81 8.82
C THR A 371 13.03 -6.64 8.19
N ILE A 372 12.88 -5.45 8.76
CA ILE A 372 13.65 -4.25 8.42
C ILE A 372 14.67 -3.99 9.52
N HIS A 373 15.94 -4.32 9.29
CA HIS A 373 17.00 -4.08 10.28
C HIS A 373 17.26 -2.57 10.47
N ALA A 374 18.04 -2.21 11.49
CA ALA A 374 18.28 -0.81 11.90
C ALA A 374 18.81 0.13 10.79
N ARG A 375 19.42 -0.41 9.73
CA ARG A 375 19.87 0.36 8.55
C ARG A 375 19.02 0.11 7.30
N GLY A 376 18.10 -0.84 7.38
CA GLY A 376 17.18 -1.20 6.31
C GLY A 376 16.14 -0.11 6.09
N ARG A 377 15.75 0.08 4.83
CA ARG A 377 14.70 1.03 4.43
C ARG A 377 13.73 0.37 3.46
N LEU A 378 12.43 0.50 3.74
CA LEU A 378 11.36 0.19 2.79
C LEU A 378 10.64 1.50 2.49
N HIS A 379 10.88 2.11 1.33
CA HIS A 379 10.41 3.48 1.14
C HIS A 379 9.95 3.87 -0.26
N ALA A 380 8.99 4.80 -0.31
CA ALA A 380 8.55 5.51 -1.50
C ALA A 380 8.75 7.04 -1.37
N ASP A 381 9.76 7.46 -0.58
CA ASP A 381 10.05 8.88 -0.35
C ASP A 381 10.31 9.64 -1.66
N GLY A 382 9.59 10.74 -1.88
CA GLY A 382 9.71 11.59 -3.08
C GLY A 382 9.43 10.84 -4.40
N LYS A 383 8.61 9.78 -4.37
CA LYS A 383 8.24 8.99 -5.56
C LYS A 383 6.85 9.29 -6.12
N GLY A 384 6.06 10.12 -5.44
CA GLY A 384 4.70 10.50 -5.82
C GLY A 384 4.66 11.54 -6.95
N PHE A 385 3.62 12.37 -6.97
CA PHE A 385 3.44 13.33 -8.06
C PHE A 385 4.57 14.36 -8.11
N PRO A 386 5.03 14.74 -9.32
CA PRO A 386 6.00 15.82 -9.50
C PRO A 386 5.39 17.18 -9.14
N GLU A 387 6.20 18.22 -9.21
CA GLU A 387 5.81 19.58 -8.87
C GLU A 387 4.50 20.01 -9.55
N ARG A 388 3.70 20.78 -8.81
CA ARG A 388 2.42 21.36 -9.26
C ARG A 388 1.43 20.32 -9.82
N SER A 389 1.55 19.07 -9.39
CA SER A 389 0.74 17.94 -9.88
C SER A 389 0.17 17.12 -8.72
N GLY A 390 -0.98 16.48 -8.94
CA GLY A 390 -1.72 15.73 -7.92
C GLY A 390 -2.93 16.48 -7.34
N LEU A 391 -3.80 15.76 -6.64
CA LEU A 391 -5.10 16.28 -6.15
C LEU A 391 -4.97 17.42 -5.12
N GLY A 392 -3.86 17.45 -4.41
CA GLY A 392 -3.51 18.48 -3.44
C GLY A 392 -2.33 19.33 -3.90
N ALA A 393 -2.15 19.53 -5.20
CA ALA A 393 -1.21 20.51 -5.71
C ALA A 393 -1.71 21.94 -5.42
N PRO A 394 -0.82 22.88 -5.06
CA PRO A 394 -1.19 24.28 -4.90
C PRO A 394 -1.51 24.93 -6.26
N PRO A 395 -2.33 26.00 -6.30
CA PRO A 395 -2.62 26.74 -7.54
C PRO A 395 -1.35 27.32 -8.19
N PRO A 396 -1.30 27.46 -9.52
CA PRO A 396 -0.14 28.03 -10.20
C PRO A 396 0.02 29.52 -9.88
N SER A 397 1.15 29.90 -9.26
CA SER A 397 1.53 31.29 -8.96
C SER A 397 2.87 31.69 -9.61
N SER A 398 3.10 33.01 -9.74
CA SER A 398 4.18 33.61 -10.53
C SER A 398 5.46 33.99 -9.75
N GLU A 399 5.49 33.92 -8.41
CA GLU A 399 6.67 34.39 -7.62
C GLU A 399 7.01 33.61 -6.34
N ARG A 400 6.04 33.15 -5.53
CA ARG A 400 6.24 32.35 -4.30
C ARG A 400 5.28 31.18 -4.26
N SER A 401 5.72 30.04 -3.75
CA SER A 401 5.02 28.77 -3.89
C SER A 401 4.49 28.27 -2.55
N ALA A 402 3.20 27.90 -2.51
CA ALA A 402 2.59 27.22 -1.38
C ALA A 402 2.95 25.72 -1.38
N GLY A 403 2.78 25.06 -0.24
CA GLY A 403 3.05 23.63 -0.09
C GLY A 403 1.91 22.77 -0.65
N ALA A 404 2.22 21.52 -1.00
CA ALA A 404 1.19 20.54 -1.37
C ALA A 404 0.51 19.92 -0.15
N GLY A 405 -0.74 19.48 -0.32
CA GLY A 405 -1.49 18.72 0.69
C GLY A 405 -1.72 17.26 0.25
N HIS A 406 -1.85 16.39 1.25
CA HIS A 406 -2.31 14.99 1.19
C HIS A 406 -2.39 14.54 2.64
N GLY A 407 -3.51 13.98 3.13
CA GLY A 407 -3.69 13.69 4.58
C GLY A 407 -3.90 14.94 5.45
N GLY A 408 -2.97 15.90 5.40
CA GLY A 408 -3.05 17.25 5.95
C GLY A 408 -2.91 18.33 4.86
N TRP A 409 -3.24 19.58 5.20
CA TRP A 409 -3.09 20.73 4.30
C TRP A 409 -1.63 21.08 4.03
N GLY A 410 -1.35 21.52 2.81
CA GLY A 410 -0.11 22.22 2.51
C GLY A 410 -0.07 23.58 3.19
N GLY A 411 1.14 24.00 3.59
CA GLY A 411 1.38 25.31 4.18
C GLY A 411 1.11 26.43 3.18
N VAL A 412 0.57 27.54 3.69
CA VAL A 412 0.34 28.75 2.90
C VAL A 412 1.65 29.44 2.53
N SER A 413 1.66 30.22 1.45
CA SER A 413 2.79 31.12 1.18
C SER A 413 2.69 32.38 2.05
N ALA A 414 3.81 33.05 2.28
CA ALA A 414 3.86 34.34 2.99
C ALA A 414 3.12 35.49 2.29
N ARG A 415 2.62 35.27 1.06
CA ARG A 415 1.73 36.21 0.35
C ARG A 415 0.25 35.83 0.42
N GLY A 416 -0.08 34.74 1.12
CA GLY A 416 -1.45 34.25 1.28
C GLY A 416 -1.90 33.27 0.20
N ASP A 417 -1.00 32.74 -0.64
CA ASP A 417 -1.37 31.67 -1.56
C ASP A 417 -1.74 30.43 -0.76
N LEU A 418 -2.88 29.83 -1.11
CA LEU A 418 -3.39 28.66 -0.40
C LEU A 418 -2.54 27.44 -0.71
N GLY A 419 -2.13 26.73 0.33
CA GLY A 419 -1.56 25.39 0.18
C GLY A 419 -2.60 24.39 -0.31
N GLY A 420 -2.10 23.26 -0.80
CA GLY A 420 -2.94 22.21 -1.37
C GLY A 420 -3.86 21.54 -0.35
N PRO A 421 -5.07 21.11 -0.75
CA PRO A 421 -6.00 20.41 0.13
C PRO A 421 -5.58 18.97 0.48
N PRO A 422 -6.02 18.42 1.64
CA PRO A 422 -5.91 17.01 1.94
C PRO A 422 -6.92 16.18 1.12
N TYR A 423 -6.54 14.95 0.80
CA TYR A 423 -7.38 13.93 0.14
C TYR A 423 -6.89 12.54 0.55
N GLY A 424 -7.53 11.48 0.04
CA GLY A 424 -7.19 10.07 0.30
C GLY A 424 -8.05 9.41 1.37
N SER A 425 -8.02 8.08 1.46
CA SER A 425 -8.77 7.33 2.48
C SER A 425 -8.00 7.18 3.79
N LEU A 426 -8.68 7.29 4.94
CA LEU A 426 -8.11 7.08 6.28
C LEU A 426 -7.77 5.61 6.53
N VAL A 427 -8.69 4.72 6.15
CA VAL A 427 -8.64 3.29 6.47
C VAL A 427 -7.97 2.48 5.37
N ASN A 428 -7.88 3.02 4.15
CA ASN A 428 -7.24 2.38 3.01
C ASN A 428 -6.45 3.40 2.17
N PRO A 429 -5.39 4.02 2.73
CA PRO A 429 -4.60 5.04 2.04
C PRO A 429 -3.81 4.40 0.89
N VAL A 430 -4.21 4.72 -0.35
CA VAL A 430 -3.58 4.16 -1.57
C VAL A 430 -3.27 5.22 -2.61
N GLU A 431 -3.47 6.49 -2.27
CA GLU A 431 -3.18 7.63 -3.12
C GLU A 431 -1.76 8.16 -2.87
N MET A 432 -1.04 8.52 -3.94
CA MET A 432 0.27 9.17 -3.83
C MET A 432 0.11 10.60 -3.31
N GLY A 433 1.14 11.14 -2.66
CA GLY A 433 1.23 12.54 -2.30
C GLY A 433 1.43 13.44 -3.53
N SER A 434 0.89 14.67 -3.44
CA SER A 434 1.00 15.72 -4.46
C SER A 434 2.34 16.44 -4.38
N GLY A 435 2.78 16.97 -5.52
CA GLY A 435 3.94 17.85 -5.57
C GLY A 435 3.60 19.32 -5.30
N GLY A 436 4.48 19.99 -4.58
CA GLY A 436 4.36 21.40 -4.22
C GLY A 436 4.71 22.35 -5.37
N GLY A 437 4.76 23.66 -5.10
CA GLY A 437 4.86 24.66 -6.17
C GLY A 437 6.23 24.84 -6.82
N ALA A 438 7.29 24.18 -6.33
CA ALA A 438 8.66 24.26 -6.85
C ALA A 438 9.17 22.93 -7.42
N ALA A 439 10.17 22.99 -8.29
CA ALA A 439 10.64 21.87 -9.12
C ALA A 439 11.19 20.64 -8.36
N ASP A 440 11.57 20.77 -7.09
CA ASP A 440 12.06 19.66 -6.26
C ASP A 440 11.03 19.16 -5.23
N ALA A 441 9.85 19.78 -5.18
CA ALA A 441 8.80 19.49 -4.22
C ALA A 441 7.95 18.29 -4.63
N ILE A 442 8.56 17.12 -4.80
CA ILE A 442 7.88 15.89 -5.23
C ILE A 442 7.11 15.29 -4.04
N GLY A 443 5.88 14.84 -4.26
CA GLY A 443 5.11 14.16 -3.21
C GLY A 443 5.67 12.78 -2.85
N GLY A 444 5.31 12.26 -1.67
CA GLY A 444 5.62 10.88 -1.29
C GLY A 444 4.82 9.88 -2.13
N GLY A 445 5.38 8.70 -2.39
CA GLY A 445 4.69 7.63 -3.12
C GLY A 445 3.71 6.83 -2.24
N VAL A 446 3.38 5.62 -2.66
CA VAL A 446 2.52 4.69 -1.91
C VAL A 446 3.36 3.48 -1.50
N VAL A 447 3.35 3.14 -0.20
CA VAL A 447 3.86 1.86 0.32
C VAL A 447 2.68 1.05 0.82
N ARG A 448 2.34 -0.04 0.13
CA ARG A 448 1.37 -1.02 0.58
C ARG A 448 2.09 -2.32 0.88
N VAL A 449 2.03 -2.76 2.14
CA VAL A 449 2.64 -4.01 2.56
C VAL A 449 1.64 -4.86 3.31
N LYS A 450 1.47 -6.10 2.85
CA LYS A 450 0.64 -7.11 3.50
C LYS A 450 1.53 -8.24 4.00
N VAL A 451 1.58 -8.47 5.30
CA VAL A 451 2.45 -9.46 5.96
C VAL A 451 1.57 -10.44 6.72
N SER A 452 1.54 -11.70 6.29
CA SER A 452 0.70 -12.70 6.96
C SER A 452 1.28 -13.13 8.32
N GLY A 453 2.58 -12.96 8.53
CA GLY A 453 3.30 -13.17 9.78
C GLY A 453 3.64 -11.87 10.52
N VAL A 454 4.87 -11.78 11.01
CA VAL A 454 5.38 -10.63 11.78
C VAL A 454 6.05 -9.61 10.88
N LEU A 455 5.66 -8.35 11.03
CA LEU A 455 6.38 -7.19 10.51
C LEU A 455 7.30 -6.64 11.62
N HIS A 456 8.61 -6.85 11.48
CA HIS A 456 9.62 -6.36 12.43
C HIS A 456 10.36 -5.14 11.87
N VAL A 457 10.09 -3.95 12.42
CA VAL A 457 10.65 -2.68 11.93
C VAL A 457 11.63 -2.11 12.95
N ASN A 458 12.94 -2.30 12.73
CA ASN A 458 14.02 -1.60 13.46
C ASN A 458 14.62 -0.44 12.66
N GLY A 459 14.47 -0.47 11.33
CA GLY A 459 14.89 0.59 10.42
C GLY A 459 13.77 1.58 10.10
N THR A 460 13.63 1.93 8.82
CA THR A 460 12.62 2.91 8.37
C THR A 460 11.69 2.32 7.33
N LEU A 461 10.38 2.52 7.51
CA LEU A 461 9.35 2.31 6.50
C LEU A 461 8.70 3.65 6.19
N SER A 462 8.82 4.19 4.98
CA SER A 462 8.42 5.59 4.74
C SER A 462 7.86 5.92 3.36
N ALA A 463 7.00 6.93 3.30
CA ALA A 463 6.50 7.55 2.07
C ALA A 463 6.55 9.08 2.21
N ASP A 464 7.69 9.62 2.63
CA ASP A 464 7.81 11.05 2.94
C ASP A 464 7.86 11.91 1.66
N GLY A 465 7.29 13.11 1.74
CA GLY A 465 7.35 14.14 0.70
C GLY A 465 8.73 14.77 0.61
N GLY A 466 9.14 15.13 -0.61
CA GLY A 466 10.39 15.81 -0.90
C GLY A 466 10.26 17.34 -1.01
N GLY A 467 11.37 17.99 -1.33
CA GLY A 467 11.44 19.44 -1.59
C GLY A 467 12.16 20.22 -0.51
N THR A 468 12.90 21.24 -0.96
CA THR A 468 13.57 22.24 -0.12
C THR A 468 12.88 23.61 -0.21
N VAL A 469 12.08 23.82 -1.25
CA VAL A 469 11.29 25.03 -1.50
C VAL A 469 9.86 24.61 -1.79
N ALA A 470 8.90 25.09 -1.02
CA ALA A 470 7.48 24.80 -1.23
C ALA A 470 7.11 23.29 -1.19
N GLY A 471 7.41 22.63 -0.06
CA GLY A 471 7.49 21.17 0.06
C GLY A 471 6.33 20.35 -0.51
N GLY A 472 6.67 19.17 -1.05
CA GLY A 472 5.75 18.14 -1.50
C GLY A 472 5.05 17.48 -0.31
N SER A 473 3.81 17.04 -0.49
CA SER A 473 3.07 16.37 0.58
C SER A 473 3.57 14.95 0.84
N GLY A 474 3.39 14.44 2.05
CA GLY A 474 3.63 13.03 2.36
C GLY A 474 2.72 12.11 1.54
N GLY A 475 3.13 10.86 1.33
CA GLY A 475 2.42 9.85 0.57
C GLY A 475 1.47 9.00 1.41
N SER A 476 1.23 7.77 0.97
CA SER A 476 0.40 6.79 1.69
C SER A 476 1.22 5.59 2.16
N VAL A 477 1.01 5.17 3.40
CA VAL A 477 1.52 3.92 3.96
C VAL A 477 0.33 3.08 4.43
N LEU A 478 0.13 1.91 3.83
CA LEU A 478 -0.86 0.92 4.27
C LEU A 478 -0.14 -0.35 4.68
N ILE A 479 -0.24 -0.68 5.97
CA ILE A 479 0.31 -1.89 6.57
C ILE A 479 -0.85 -2.80 6.96
N GLU A 480 -0.89 -4.00 6.40
CA GLU A 480 -1.75 -5.10 6.83
C GLU A 480 -0.83 -6.20 7.41
N ALA A 481 -0.85 -6.47 8.71
CA ALA A 481 0.07 -7.43 9.33
C ALA A 481 -0.65 -8.35 10.34
N ASN A 482 -0.11 -9.53 10.65
CA ASN A 482 -0.59 -10.25 11.83
C ASN A 482 -0.07 -9.58 13.12
N SER A 483 1.24 -9.33 13.21
CA SER A 483 1.83 -8.59 14.34
C SER A 483 2.86 -7.56 13.86
N LEU A 484 2.90 -6.38 14.50
CA LEU A 484 3.90 -5.34 14.30
C LEU A 484 4.82 -5.23 15.52
N THR A 485 6.14 -5.32 15.32
CA THR A 485 7.16 -5.24 16.37
C THR A 485 8.39 -4.41 15.95
N GLY A 486 9.26 -4.04 16.89
CA GLY A 486 10.56 -3.40 16.63
C GLY A 486 10.72 -1.97 17.18
N SER A 487 11.88 -1.35 16.94
CA SER A 487 12.24 -0.03 17.50
C SER A 487 12.38 1.09 16.47
N GLY A 488 12.03 0.84 15.22
CA GLY A 488 12.22 1.73 14.07
C GLY A 488 11.15 2.80 13.91
N SER A 489 11.04 3.36 12.70
CA SER A 489 10.10 4.45 12.37
C SER A 489 9.23 4.13 11.15
N ILE A 490 7.96 4.49 11.21
CA ILE A 490 7.01 4.40 10.09
C ILE A 490 6.51 5.81 9.77
N THR A 491 6.75 6.33 8.57
CA THR A 491 6.45 7.74 8.27
C THR A 491 5.81 8.02 6.92
N ALA A 492 4.98 9.06 6.88
CA ALA A 492 4.48 9.70 5.66
C ALA A 492 4.48 11.23 5.85
N ASN A 493 5.63 11.80 6.18
CA ASN A 493 5.75 13.22 6.52
C ASN A 493 5.70 14.12 5.28
N GLY A 494 5.26 15.36 5.44
CA GLY A 494 5.38 16.40 4.42
C GLY A 494 6.80 16.92 4.29
N GLY A 495 7.16 17.39 3.09
CA GLY A 495 8.46 17.99 2.80
C GLY A 495 8.62 19.38 3.44
N ASN A 496 9.82 19.69 3.91
CA ASN A 496 10.11 20.99 4.54
C ASN A 496 10.30 22.11 3.51
N SER A 497 10.26 23.36 3.98
CA SER A 497 10.59 24.56 3.21
C SER A 497 11.68 25.34 3.93
N THR A 498 12.93 25.21 3.49
CA THR A 498 14.11 25.83 4.13
C THR A 498 14.47 27.16 3.48
N SER A 499 13.49 27.85 2.90
CA SER A 499 13.71 29.09 2.17
C SER A 499 13.26 30.29 3.01
N ALA A 500 14.17 31.24 3.24
CA ALA A 500 13.92 32.50 3.95
C ALA A 500 12.85 33.41 3.30
N HIS A 501 12.20 32.96 2.23
CA HIS A 501 11.20 33.68 1.46
C HIS A 501 9.77 33.26 1.82
N GLY A 502 9.54 32.51 2.91
CA GLY A 502 8.20 32.17 3.38
C GLY A 502 7.39 31.39 2.34
N ASN A 503 7.97 30.33 1.79
CA ASN A 503 7.24 29.35 0.97
C ASN A 503 6.60 28.30 1.89
N GLY A 504 5.44 27.77 1.48
CA GLY A 504 4.66 26.83 2.28
C GLY A 504 5.28 25.43 2.34
N ALA A 505 5.34 24.79 3.49
CA ALA A 505 5.80 23.41 3.61
C ALA A 505 4.71 22.40 3.25
N GLY A 506 5.07 21.15 2.96
CA GLY A 506 4.11 20.11 2.57
C GLY A 506 3.27 19.61 3.75
N GLY A 507 2.02 19.24 3.49
CA GLY A 507 1.17 18.54 4.45
C GLY A 507 1.63 17.09 4.68
N GLY A 508 1.45 16.58 5.90
CA GLY A 508 1.74 15.18 6.21
C GLY A 508 0.71 14.23 5.61
N GLY A 509 1.13 13.10 5.07
CA GLY A 509 0.35 12.11 4.33
C GLY A 509 -0.58 11.23 5.18
N ARG A 510 -0.76 9.97 4.77
CA ARG A 510 -1.65 9.02 5.46
C ARG A 510 -0.92 7.74 5.81
N VAL A 511 -1.09 7.29 7.05
CA VAL A 511 -0.60 5.98 7.52
C VAL A 511 -1.79 5.20 8.07
N ALA A 512 -1.99 3.96 7.62
CA ALA A 512 -2.94 3.03 8.19
C ALA A 512 -2.22 1.74 8.59
N VAL A 513 -2.41 1.31 9.84
CA VAL A 513 -1.88 0.05 10.38
C VAL A 513 -3.04 -0.83 10.78
N ILE A 514 -3.23 -1.91 10.05
CA ILE A 514 -4.23 -2.95 10.29
C ILE A 514 -3.47 -4.18 10.78
N ALA A 515 -3.55 -4.47 12.08
CA ALA A 515 -2.81 -5.55 12.71
C ALA A 515 -3.66 -6.38 13.68
N ALA A 516 -3.34 -7.66 13.88
CA ALA A 516 -3.96 -8.42 14.98
C ALA A 516 -3.38 -7.98 16.34
N SER A 517 -2.07 -7.74 16.42
CA SER A 517 -1.39 -7.18 17.60
C SER A 517 -0.26 -6.20 17.24
N ILE A 518 0.07 -5.31 18.18
CA ILE A 518 1.30 -4.51 18.17
C ILE A 518 2.05 -4.84 19.47
N GLU A 519 3.25 -5.37 19.36
CA GLU A 519 4.06 -5.86 20.49
C GLU A 519 5.45 -5.21 20.45
N ASP A 520 5.93 -4.69 21.59
CA ASP A 520 7.27 -4.07 21.70
C ASP A 520 7.60 -2.98 20.66
N PHE A 521 6.60 -2.36 20.04
CA PHE A 521 6.73 -1.22 19.13
C PHE A 521 6.09 0.04 19.72
N ASP A 522 6.84 1.13 19.79
CA ASP A 522 6.34 2.43 20.27
C ASP A 522 5.54 3.14 19.16
N THR A 523 4.21 3.19 19.29
CA THR A 523 3.33 3.80 18.27
C THR A 523 3.59 5.28 18.03
N ARG A 524 4.31 5.97 18.92
CA ARG A 524 4.77 7.36 18.70
C ARG A 524 5.80 7.48 17.58
N ASN A 525 6.40 6.37 17.14
CA ASN A 525 7.30 6.32 15.99
C ASN A 525 6.56 6.20 14.65
N ILE A 526 5.21 6.15 14.67
CA ILE A 526 4.37 6.16 13.48
C ILE A 526 3.85 7.58 13.27
N LYS A 527 4.26 8.23 12.17
CA LYS A 527 4.03 9.68 11.98
C LYS A 527 3.58 10.02 10.56
N ALA A 528 2.61 10.91 10.48
CA ALA A 528 2.33 11.70 9.28
C ALA A 528 2.51 13.18 9.64
N ALA A 529 3.75 13.60 9.92
CA ALA A 529 4.01 14.96 10.39
C ALA A 529 3.93 15.99 9.26
N ALA A 530 3.58 17.22 9.61
CA ALA A 530 3.71 18.36 8.72
C ALA A 530 5.17 18.61 8.34
N GLY A 531 5.37 19.09 7.12
CA GLY A 531 6.60 19.79 6.77
C GLY A 531 6.70 21.12 7.52
N LYS A 532 7.93 21.51 7.85
CA LYS A 532 8.28 22.76 8.54
C LYS A 532 8.82 23.82 7.61
N SER A 533 8.46 25.07 7.85
CA SER A 533 8.97 26.25 7.19
C SER A 533 9.79 27.10 8.17
N ASP A 534 10.74 27.89 7.67
CA ASP A 534 11.47 28.88 8.48
C ASP A 534 10.54 30.00 9.03
N VAL A 535 9.29 30.03 8.55
CA VAL A 535 8.25 30.97 8.99
C VAL A 535 7.07 30.14 9.51
N ASP A 536 6.83 30.14 10.82
CA ASP A 536 5.92 29.21 11.52
C ASP A 536 4.50 29.10 10.90
N PHE A 537 3.90 30.18 10.40
CA PHE A 537 2.56 30.13 9.79
C PHE A 537 2.53 29.53 8.37
N CYS A 538 3.70 29.25 7.78
CA CYS A 538 3.86 28.58 6.49
C CYS A 538 4.10 27.07 6.64
N ASP A 539 4.04 26.52 7.86
CA ASP A 539 4.06 25.09 8.11
C ASP A 539 2.87 24.39 7.43
N GLY A 540 3.07 23.14 7.00
CA GLY A 540 1.96 22.28 6.63
C GLY A 540 1.16 21.84 7.86
N GLU A 541 0.05 21.15 7.63
CA GLU A 541 -0.67 20.46 8.69
C GLU A 541 -0.27 18.99 8.76
N PRO A 542 -0.29 18.38 9.96
CA PRO A 542 -0.06 16.95 10.10
C PRO A 542 -1.16 16.17 9.37
N GLY A 543 -0.77 15.01 8.86
CA GLY A 543 -1.65 14.04 8.29
C GLY A 543 -2.30 13.13 9.31
N THR A 544 -2.72 11.95 8.83
CA THR A 544 -3.49 11.01 9.65
C THR A 544 -2.74 9.70 9.85
N VAL A 545 -2.84 9.17 11.08
CA VAL A 545 -2.36 7.83 11.42
C VAL A 545 -3.55 7.05 11.98
N PHE A 546 -4.00 6.04 11.26
CA PHE A 546 -5.11 5.17 11.61
C PHE A 546 -4.60 3.81 12.07
N PHE A 547 -5.24 3.25 13.09
CA PHE A 547 -4.97 1.93 13.63
C PHE A 547 -6.25 1.11 13.66
N SER A 548 -6.19 -0.12 13.16
CA SER A 548 -7.16 -1.18 13.45
C SER A 548 -6.39 -2.34 14.07
N VAL A 549 -6.40 -2.44 15.40
CA VAL A 549 -5.62 -3.42 16.16
C VAL A 549 -6.56 -4.35 16.93
N GLY A 550 -6.52 -5.64 16.62
CA GLY A 550 -7.40 -6.64 17.26
C GLY A 550 -8.90 -6.33 17.07
N GLY A 551 -9.26 -5.65 15.98
CA GLY A 551 -10.62 -5.20 15.69
C GLY A 551 -11.06 -3.91 16.40
N LYS A 552 -10.16 -3.23 17.13
CA LYS A 552 -10.39 -1.90 17.69
C LYS A 552 -9.79 -0.83 16.80
N GLU A 553 -10.57 0.23 16.54
CA GLU A 553 -10.15 1.32 15.66
C GLU A 553 -9.76 2.57 16.45
N SER A 554 -8.68 3.22 16.04
CA SER A 554 -8.27 4.50 16.59
C SER A 554 -7.57 5.35 15.55
N ILE A 555 -7.55 6.67 15.76
CA ILE A 555 -6.85 7.62 14.91
C ILE A 555 -6.01 8.55 15.78
N ASN A 556 -4.84 8.96 15.27
CA ASN A 556 -4.09 10.05 15.87
C ASN A 556 -4.88 11.36 15.67
N ALA A 557 -5.33 11.92 16.79
CA ALA A 557 -6.19 13.09 16.83
C ALA A 557 -5.70 14.04 17.92
N THR A 558 -5.98 15.33 17.77
CA THR A 558 -5.62 16.34 18.77
C THR A 558 -6.47 16.15 20.04
N GLU A 559 -5.84 16.04 21.21
CA GLU A 559 -6.55 15.87 22.48
C GLU A 559 -7.10 17.21 22.99
N LEU A 560 -8.42 17.26 23.20
CA LEU A 560 -9.12 18.33 23.89
C LEU A 560 -9.09 18.06 25.40
N THR A 561 -8.76 19.07 26.20
CA THR A 561 -8.87 18.98 27.66
C THR A 561 -10.31 19.24 28.06
N LEU A 562 -10.95 18.26 28.72
CA LEU A 562 -12.29 18.44 29.29
C LEU A 562 -12.27 19.55 30.36
N ASP A 563 -13.19 20.50 30.26
CA ASP A 563 -13.26 21.71 31.11
C ASP A 563 -12.00 22.60 31.02
N GLY A 564 -11.27 22.51 29.91
CA GLY A 564 -10.11 23.35 29.60
C GLY A 564 -10.43 24.56 28.73
N GLU A 565 -9.39 25.30 28.34
CA GLU A 565 -9.50 26.41 27.39
C GLU A 565 -9.87 25.91 25.99
N PRO A 566 -10.63 26.68 25.19
CA PRO A 566 -10.98 26.32 23.81
C PRO A 566 -9.74 26.09 22.94
N TYR A 567 -9.72 25.00 22.18
CA TYR A 567 -8.67 24.73 21.22
C TYR A 567 -8.82 25.67 20.00
N PRO A 568 -7.81 26.50 19.68
CA PRO A 568 -7.80 27.28 18.44
C PRO A 568 -7.35 26.41 17.26
N GLY A 569 -8.07 26.46 16.14
CA GLY A 569 -7.73 25.72 14.93
C GLY A 569 -8.08 26.48 13.65
N SER A 570 -7.70 25.92 12.50
CA SER A 570 -8.07 26.42 11.17
C SER A 570 -8.66 25.27 10.34
N LEU A 571 -9.85 25.46 9.79
CA LEU A 571 -10.54 24.52 8.89
C LEU A 571 -10.96 25.28 7.62
N ALA A 572 -10.51 24.81 6.47
CA ALA A 572 -10.91 25.37 5.18
C ALA A 572 -12.23 24.74 4.66
N PRO A 573 -12.91 25.34 3.67
CA PRO A 573 -14.11 24.75 3.08
C PRO A 573 -13.86 23.34 2.52
N ASN A 574 -14.82 22.44 2.69
CA ASN A 574 -14.75 21.02 2.35
C ASN A 574 -13.65 20.23 3.08
N SER A 575 -13.16 20.72 4.23
CA SER A 575 -12.15 20.03 5.03
C SER A 575 -12.71 19.47 6.33
N GLN A 576 -11.96 18.54 6.92
CA GLN A 576 -12.31 17.85 8.15
C GLN A 576 -11.07 17.64 9.02
N GLN A 577 -11.23 17.68 10.34
CA GLN A 577 -10.18 17.47 11.33
C GLN A 577 -10.70 16.63 12.48
N TYR A 578 -9.87 15.69 12.96
CA TYR A 578 -10.21 14.82 14.09
C TYR A 578 -9.59 15.33 15.40
N PHE A 579 -10.39 15.22 16.45
CA PHE A 579 -10.07 15.49 17.83
C PHE A 579 -10.40 14.28 18.69
N MET A 580 -9.86 14.23 19.91
CA MET A 580 -10.28 13.27 20.91
C MET A 580 -10.45 13.95 22.26
N VAL A 581 -11.36 13.45 23.09
CA VAL A 581 -11.54 13.90 24.47
C VAL A 581 -11.66 12.68 25.37
N ARG A 582 -10.89 12.67 26.46
CA ARG A 582 -10.98 11.63 27.50
C ARG A 582 -11.96 12.08 28.56
N VAL A 583 -12.92 11.21 28.86
CA VAL A 583 -14.07 11.57 29.69
C VAL A 583 -14.32 10.51 30.76
N PRO A 584 -14.70 10.90 31.99
CA PRO A 584 -15.24 9.99 33.00
C PRO A 584 -16.60 9.41 32.58
N GLU A 585 -17.07 8.36 33.27
CA GLU A 585 -18.42 7.82 33.07
C GLU A 585 -19.50 8.74 33.68
N GLY A 586 -20.64 8.83 33.02
CA GLY A 586 -21.87 9.41 33.56
C GLY A 586 -21.97 10.93 33.53
N GLN A 587 -21.07 11.64 32.85
CA GLN A 587 -21.14 13.09 32.69
C GLN A 587 -21.96 13.48 31.47
N THR A 588 -22.57 14.68 31.52
CA THR A 588 -23.12 15.33 30.33
C THR A 588 -22.07 16.29 29.78
N ILE A 589 -21.64 16.10 28.54
CA ILE A 589 -20.61 16.93 27.92
C ILE A 589 -21.19 17.68 26.73
N ARG A 590 -20.81 18.95 26.59
CA ARG A 590 -21.03 19.77 25.40
C ARG A 590 -19.73 19.97 24.66
N LEU A 591 -19.76 19.68 23.36
CA LEU A 591 -18.76 20.11 22.39
C LEU A 591 -19.30 21.34 21.67
N ARG A 592 -18.52 22.41 21.63
CA ARG A 592 -18.90 23.65 20.95
C ARG A 592 -17.80 24.08 19.99
N LEU A 593 -18.15 24.13 18.71
CA LEU A 593 -17.33 24.72 17.66
C LEU A 593 -17.87 26.11 17.39
N ASN A 594 -17.05 27.14 17.63
CA ASN A 594 -17.36 28.50 17.18
C ASN A 594 -16.45 28.83 16.00
N HIS A 595 -17.04 29.14 14.86
CA HIS A 595 -16.32 29.49 13.65
C HIS A 595 -16.25 31.02 13.56
N GLY A 596 -15.09 31.58 13.22
CA GLY A 596 -14.90 33.02 13.15
C GLY A 596 -15.64 33.73 12.00
N SER A 597 -16.47 33.02 11.23
CA SER A 597 -17.16 33.51 10.02
C SER A 597 -18.63 33.16 10.06
N ASP A 598 -19.50 34.14 9.78
CA ASP A 598 -20.96 33.95 9.73
C ASP A 598 -21.45 33.18 8.47
N ALA A 599 -20.54 32.90 7.52
CA ALA A 599 -20.87 32.34 6.21
C ALA A 599 -20.43 30.88 6.02
N ALA A 600 -19.83 30.24 7.03
CA ALA A 600 -19.46 28.83 6.99
C ALA A 600 -20.64 27.92 7.35
N ALA A 601 -20.63 26.70 6.83
CA ALA A 601 -21.49 25.60 7.24
C ALA A 601 -20.59 24.53 7.88
N SER A 602 -20.47 24.57 9.20
CA SER A 602 -19.68 23.59 9.96
C SER A 602 -20.56 22.42 10.41
N GLU A 603 -19.92 21.30 10.72
CA GLU A 603 -20.55 20.09 11.23
C GLU A 603 -19.66 19.49 12.32
N LEU A 604 -20.27 18.92 13.36
CA LEU A 604 -19.59 18.18 14.42
C LEU A 604 -20.18 16.77 14.53
N TYR A 605 -19.31 15.77 14.63
CA TYR A 605 -19.68 14.38 14.90
C TYR A 605 -18.83 13.84 16.05
N ALA A 606 -19.36 12.92 16.84
CA ALA A 606 -18.62 12.25 17.91
C ALA A 606 -18.99 10.76 18.01
N SER A 607 -18.03 9.93 18.43
CA SER A 607 -18.23 8.50 18.69
C SER A 607 -17.30 7.97 19.78
N PHE A 608 -17.79 7.01 20.56
CA PHE A 608 -17.02 6.39 21.63
C PHE A 608 -16.10 5.27 21.10
N ASP A 609 -14.81 5.34 21.44
CA ASP A 609 -13.79 4.30 21.17
C ASP A 609 -13.60 3.92 19.69
N HIS A 610 -14.11 4.74 18.75
CA HIS A 610 -13.79 4.67 17.32
C HIS A 610 -13.95 6.05 16.64
N PRO A 611 -13.23 6.34 15.55
CA PRO A 611 -13.40 7.58 14.78
C PRO A 611 -14.81 7.68 14.16
N PRO A 612 -15.51 8.81 14.26
CA PRO A 612 -16.81 9.01 13.60
C PRO A 612 -16.65 9.30 12.10
N SER A 613 -17.63 8.90 11.29
CA SER A 613 -17.81 9.35 9.89
C SER A 613 -19.17 10.02 9.70
N LEU A 614 -19.42 10.58 8.51
CA LEU A 614 -20.72 11.21 8.17
C LEU A 614 -21.86 10.19 8.20
N SER A 615 -21.59 8.97 7.75
CA SER A 615 -22.54 7.85 7.72
C SER A 615 -22.56 7.00 9.00
N GLN A 616 -21.52 7.09 9.84
CA GLN A 616 -21.35 6.28 11.04
C GLN A 616 -20.84 7.14 12.21
N SER A 617 -21.77 7.79 12.92
CA SER A 617 -21.49 8.52 14.17
C SER A 617 -22.52 8.22 15.25
N GLU A 618 -22.08 8.11 16.50
CA GLU A 618 -23.00 7.97 17.65
C GLU A 618 -23.73 9.29 17.96
N PHE A 619 -23.08 10.43 17.72
CA PHE A 619 -23.61 11.77 17.97
C PHE A 619 -23.25 12.71 16.81
N ALA A 620 -24.18 13.59 16.43
CA ALA A 620 -23.97 14.62 15.43
C ALA A 620 -24.61 15.95 15.88
N SER A 621 -24.07 17.08 15.43
CA SER A 621 -24.71 18.38 15.65
C SER A 621 -25.97 18.53 14.80
N GLY A 622 -26.98 19.23 15.33
CA GLY A 622 -28.33 19.26 14.75
C GLY A 622 -28.63 20.42 13.80
N GLU A 623 -27.74 21.41 13.67
CA GLU A 623 -28.01 22.65 12.92
C GLU A 623 -27.32 22.64 11.54
N THR A 624 -28.05 22.27 10.50
CA THR A 624 -27.50 22.26 9.13
C THR A 624 -27.22 23.67 8.62
N GLY A 625 -26.06 23.89 8.00
CA GLY A 625 -25.74 25.15 7.31
C GLY A 625 -25.35 26.31 8.24
N LYS A 626 -25.08 26.04 9.52
CA LYS A 626 -24.64 27.04 10.49
C LYS A 626 -23.12 26.97 10.73
N PRO A 627 -22.46 28.13 10.93
CA PRO A 627 -21.02 28.18 11.15
C PRO A 627 -20.64 27.66 12.54
N ASP A 628 -21.37 28.06 13.56
CA ASP A 628 -21.21 27.56 14.93
C ASP A 628 -22.01 26.28 15.10
N GLN A 629 -21.41 25.29 15.77
CA GLN A 629 -22.05 24.01 16.04
C GLN A 629 -21.96 23.67 17.52
N THR A 630 -23.04 23.10 18.04
CA THR A 630 -23.08 22.53 19.39
C THR A 630 -23.54 21.09 19.31
N LEU A 631 -22.78 20.19 19.94
CA LEU A 631 -23.09 18.77 20.08
C LEU A 631 -23.09 18.42 21.57
N VAL A 632 -24.11 17.72 22.06
CA VAL A 632 -24.20 17.30 23.46
C VAL A 632 -24.21 15.78 23.55
N ILE A 633 -23.31 15.24 24.38
CA ILE A 633 -23.25 13.82 24.76
C ILE A 633 -23.98 13.70 26.11
N PRO A 634 -25.18 13.09 26.17
CA PRO A 634 -26.02 13.14 27.36
C PRO A 634 -25.42 12.43 28.57
N GLY A 635 -24.81 11.27 28.34
CA GLY A 635 -24.15 10.46 29.35
C GLY A 635 -22.93 9.77 28.76
N THR A 636 -21.76 10.11 29.25
CA THR A 636 -20.49 9.58 28.75
C THR A 636 -20.22 8.17 29.26
N ARG A 637 -19.57 7.36 28.42
CA ARG A 637 -18.88 6.13 28.84
C ARG A 637 -17.45 6.50 29.22
N ALA A 638 -16.89 5.90 30.28
CA ALA A 638 -15.49 6.14 30.63
C ALA A 638 -14.56 5.70 29.48
N GLY A 639 -13.78 6.61 28.94
CA GLY A 639 -12.87 6.33 27.82
C GLY A 639 -12.67 7.52 26.91
N THR A 640 -12.39 7.25 25.64
CA THR A 640 -12.10 8.27 24.63
C THR A 640 -13.30 8.43 23.69
N TYR A 641 -13.74 9.68 23.52
CA TYR A 641 -14.62 10.06 22.42
C TYR A 641 -13.78 10.71 21.33
N TYR A 642 -13.88 10.19 20.11
CA TYR A 642 -13.34 10.83 18.92
C TYR A 642 -14.36 11.81 18.37
N VAL A 643 -13.90 12.97 17.96
CA VAL A 643 -14.72 14.09 17.48
C VAL A 643 -14.23 14.49 16.10
N LEU A 644 -15.13 14.57 15.13
CA LEU A 644 -14.86 15.06 13.78
C LEU A 644 -15.47 16.45 13.64
N ALA A 645 -14.63 17.44 13.38
CA ALA A 645 -15.04 18.78 12.99
C ALA A 645 -14.87 18.93 11.48
N ARG A 646 -15.91 19.39 10.79
CA ARG A 646 -15.90 19.55 9.33
C ARG A 646 -16.49 20.90 8.94
N VAL A 647 -16.01 21.50 7.86
CA VAL A 647 -16.65 22.64 7.19
C VAL A 647 -17.16 22.17 5.83
N ALA A 648 -18.47 21.97 5.71
CA ALA A 648 -19.11 21.44 4.51
C ALA A 648 -19.21 22.46 3.34
N SER A 649 -19.24 23.76 3.65
CA SER A 649 -19.17 24.85 2.66
C SER A 649 -18.85 26.17 3.37
N GLY A 650 -18.25 27.16 2.71
CA GLY A 650 -17.95 28.45 3.35
C GLY A 650 -17.00 29.33 2.54
N ASN A 651 -16.96 30.63 2.85
CA ASN A 651 -16.09 31.59 2.19
C ASN A 651 -14.63 31.45 2.68
N ILE A 652 -13.68 31.47 1.75
CA ILE A 652 -12.25 31.11 1.94
C ILE A 652 -11.43 32.09 2.81
N ASP A 653 -12.00 33.25 3.17
CA ASP A 653 -11.27 34.37 3.78
C ASP A 653 -11.05 34.23 5.29
N GLN A 654 -11.78 33.35 5.99
CA GLN A 654 -11.61 33.10 7.42
C GLN A 654 -11.75 31.61 7.71
N ARG A 655 -10.67 30.98 8.17
CA ARG A 655 -10.57 29.54 8.46
C ARG A 655 -10.58 29.24 9.95
N GLU A 656 -10.45 30.27 10.78
CA GLU A 656 -10.27 30.11 12.23
C GLU A 656 -11.54 29.62 12.91
N PHE A 657 -11.38 28.62 13.77
CA PHE A 657 -12.42 28.15 14.68
C PHE A 657 -11.84 27.92 16.08
N SER A 658 -12.72 27.87 17.07
CA SER A 658 -12.41 27.36 18.40
C SER A 658 -13.29 26.16 18.70
N LEU A 659 -12.71 25.10 19.27
CA LEU A 659 -13.43 23.90 19.70
C LEU A 659 -13.18 23.65 21.19
N GLU A 660 -14.24 23.60 21.98
CA GLU A 660 -14.18 23.34 23.42
C GLU A 660 -15.04 22.13 23.82
N ALA A 661 -14.58 21.41 24.86
CA ALA A 661 -15.30 20.33 25.49
C ALA A 661 -15.57 20.68 26.97
N GLN A 662 -16.83 20.78 27.36
CA GLN A 662 -17.24 21.23 28.69
C GLN A 662 -18.26 20.30 29.32
N THR A 663 -18.10 20.03 30.61
CA THR A 663 -19.08 19.35 31.45
C THR A 663 -20.24 20.30 31.76
N LEU A 664 -21.47 19.86 31.50
CA LEU A 664 -22.66 20.64 31.84
C LEU A 664 -23.15 20.30 33.25
N PRO A 665 -23.34 21.31 34.14
CA PRO A 665 -23.91 21.08 35.46
C PRO A 665 -25.40 20.71 35.37
N PHE A 666 -25.95 20.20 36.48
CA PHE A 666 -27.39 19.94 36.61
C PHE A 666 -28.19 21.21 36.34
N GLN A 667 -29.01 21.21 35.28
CA GLN A 667 -29.81 22.37 34.87
C GLN A 667 -31.01 21.94 34.02
N VAL A 668 -32.03 22.80 33.94
CA VAL A 668 -33.10 22.70 32.94
C VAL A 668 -32.85 23.79 31.90
N SER A 669 -32.68 23.39 30.65
CA SER A 669 -32.44 24.31 29.52
C SER A 669 -33.72 24.69 28.79
N GLY A 670 -34.77 23.87 28.86
CA GLY A 670 -36.02 24.17 28.19
C GLY A 670 -37.17 23.24 28.56
N VAL A 671 -38.38 23.67 28.23
CA VAL A 671 -39.60 22.88 28.39
C VAL A 671 -40.50 23.08 27.19
N GLU A 672 -40.95 21.97 26.59
CA GLU A 672 -41.83 21.98 25.42
C GLU A 672 -43.04 21.04 25.59
N PRO A 673 -44.23 21.45 25.11
CA PRO A 673 -44.53 22.77 24.60
C PRO A 673 -44.70 23.77 25.75
N ARG A 674 -44.54 25.06 25.43
CA ARG A 674 -44.71 26.16 26.39
C ARG A 674 -46.16 26.49 26.72
N THR A 675 -47.11 25.90 26.01
CA THR A 675 -48.54 26.04 26.26
C THR A 675 -49.18 24.66 26.30
N VAL A 676 -49.95 24.38 27.35
CA VAL A 676 -50.70 23.13 27.52
C VAL A 676 -52.13 23.42 28.00
N GLY A 677 -53.06 22.56 27.65
CA GLY A 677 -54.45 22.63 28.08
C GLY A 677 -54.66 22.10 29.49
N THR A 678 -55.78 22.47 30.09
CA THR A 678 -56.27 22.03 31.42
C THR A 678 -56.85 20.60 31.41
N GLN A 679 -56.06 19.64 30.90
CA GLN A 679 -56.32 18.20 30.86
C GLN A 679 -55.05 17.45 31.30
N THR A 680 -54.97 16.14 31.09
CA THR A 680 -53.68 15.46 31.17
C THR A 680 -52.77 15.95 30.04
N ALA A 681 -51.59 16.45 30.40
CA ALA A 681 -50.61 16.96 29.47
C ALA A 681 -49.20 16.57 29.89
N THR A 682 -48.41 16.13 28.92
CA THR A 682 -47.01 15.76 29.07
C THR A 682 -46.14 16.85 28.48
N VAL A 683 -45.17 17.33 29.27
CA VAL A 683 -44.14 18.25 28.81
C VAL A 683 -42.81 17.53 28.70
N ARG A 684 -42.07 17.83 27.64
CA ARG A 684 -40.67 17.42 27.46
C ARG A 684 -39.79 18.46 28.13
N VAL A 685 -38.91 17.99 28.98
CA VAL A 685 -37.94 18.79 29.71
C VAL A 685 -36.57 18.50 29.11
N THR A 686 -35.89 19.53 28.65
CA THR A 686 -34.49 19.46 28.21
C THR A 686 -33.59 20.10 29.26
N GLY A 687 -32.38 19.58 29.41
CA GLY A 687 -31.44 20.02 30.43
C GLY A 687 -30.10 19.30 30.35
N ALA A 688 -29.42 19.21 31.48
CA ALA A 688 -28.22 18.41 31.66
C ALA A 688 -28.18 17.87 33.09
N GLY A 689 -27.51 16.73 33.29
CA GLY A 689 -27.35 16.09 34.60
C GLY A 689 -28.61 15.45 35.19
N PHE A 690 -29.63 15.11 34.39
CA PHE A 690 -30.80 14.39 34.91
C PHE A 690 -30.43 12.96 35.30
N GLU A 691 -30.67 12.61 36.56
CA GLU A 691 -30.57 11.24 37.06
C GLU A 691 -31.96 10.60 37.15
N ALA A 692 -32.03 9.27 37.24
CA ALA A 692 -33.30 8.54 37.35
C ALA A 692 -34.16 8.93 38.57
N ASP A 693 -33.56 9.54 39.61
CA ASP A 693 -34.25 10.05 40.80
C ASP A 693 -34.57 11.56 40.75
N THR A 694 -34.30 12.23 39.62
CA THR A 694 -34.67 13.64 39.41
C THR A 694 -36.19 13.80 39.53
N ARG A 695 -36.62 14.72 40.41
CA ARG A 695 -38.05 15.03 40.60
C ARG A 695 -38.41 16.33 39.92
N PHE A 696 -39.64 16.40 39.39
CA PHE A 696 -40.15 17.57 38.70
C PHE A 696 -41.46 18.04 39.35
N LYS A 697 -41.75 19.33 39.32
CA LYS A 697 -43.04 19.92 39.72
C LYS A 697 -43.34 21.17 38.89
N LEU A 698 -44.62 21.53 38.75
CA LEU A 698 -45.01 22.87 38.33
C LEU A 698 -45.18 23.75 39.56
N TRP A 699 -44.63 24.96 39.53
CA TRP A 699 -44.69 25.90 40.64
C TRP A 699 -45.20 27.25 40.18
N ARG A 700 -46.22 27.77 40.88
CA ARG A 700 -46.83 29.06 40.59
C ARG A 700 -46.24 30.13 41.50
N GLU A 701 -45.45 31.03 40.92
CA GLU A 701 -44.74 32.08 41.66
C GLU A 701 -45.65 32.98 42.50
N GLU A 702 -46.77 33.42 41.93
CA GLU A 702 -47.67 34.40 42.57
C GLU A 702 -48.34 33.88 43.86
N THR A 703 -48.59 32.58 43.94
CA THR A 703 -49.42 31.97 44.99
C THR A 703 -48.66 30.96 45.84
N GLY A 704 -47.48 30.52 45.38
CA GLY A 704 -46.72 29.44 45.99
C GLY A 704 -47.31 28.04 45.78
N ALA A 705 -48.39 27.90 45.00
CA ALA A 705 -49.01 26.61 44.72
C ALA A 705 -48.08 25.72 43.87
N SER A 706 -48.03 24.43 44.18
CA SER A 706 -47.27 23.43 43.43
C SER A 706 -48.17 22.30 42.93
N VAL A 707 -47.87 21.79 41.74
CA VAL A 707 -48.53 20.62 41.14
C VAL A 707 -47.47 19.55 40.93
N GLU A 708 -47.68 18.41 41.59
CA GLU A 708 -46.85 17.22 41.42
C GLU A 708 -47.24 16.48 40.12
N PRO A 709 -46.29 15.89 39.40
CA PRO A 709 -46.58 15.14 38.19
C PRO A 709 -47.25 13.81 38.52
N LEU A 710 -48.15 13.36 37.64
CA LEU A 710 -48.70 12.02 37.66
C LEU A 710 -47.59 10.98 37.41
N ASN A 711 -46.68 11.31 36.49
CA ASN A 711 -45.52 10.49 36.16
C ASN A 711 -44.37 11.37 35.64
N ALA A 712 -43.13 10.98 35.92
CA ALA A 712 -41.94 11.60 35.37
C ALA A 712 -40.96 10.51 34.94
N ILE A 713 -40.64 10.47 33.65
CA ILE A 713 -39.71 9.51 33.05
C ILE A 713 -38.48 10.29 32.59
N VAL A 714 -37.37 10.15 33.30
CA VAL A 714 -36.06 10.63 32.84
C VAL A 714 -35.59 9.68 31.75
N GLN A 715 -35.44 10.18 30.53
CA GLN A 715 -35.08 9.39 29.36
C GLN A 715 -33.55 9.20 29.27
N ASP A 716 -32.82 10.27 29.55
CA ASP A 716 -31.37 10.32 29.65
C ASP A 716 -30.98 11.56 30.47
N ALA A 717 -29.68 11.81 30.63
CA ALA A 717 -29.19 12.93 31.43
C ALA A 717 -29.49 14.32 30.85
N THR A 718 -30.03 14.43 29.64
CA THR A 718 -30.45 15.71 29.04
C THR A 718 -31.94 15.82 28.77
N ARG A 719 -32.72 14.76 28.91
CA ARG A 719 -34.15 14.73 28.56
C ARG A 719 -35.00 13.98 29.59
N ALA A 720 -36.14 14.58 29.92
CA ALA A 720 -37.18 13.94 30.69
C ALA A 720 -38.57 14.22 30.10
N ARG A 721 -39.52 13.32 30.35
CA ARG A 721 -40.94 13.50 30.05
C ARG A 721 -41.72 13.54 31.33
N VAL A 722 -42.48 14.61 31.55
CA VAL A 722 -43.19 14.85 32.79
C VAL A 722 -44.66 15.07 32.50
N THR A 723 -45.49 14.16 32.98
CA THR A 723 -46.94 14.14 32.75
C THR A 723 -47.65 14.70 33.97
N PHE A 724 -48.51 15.70 33.77
CA PHE A 724 -49.31 16.33 34.81
C PHE A 724 -50.80 16.08 34.58
N ASP A 725 -51.56 15.97 35.67
CA ASP A 725 -53.02 16.07 35.63
C ASP A 725 -53.42 17.51 35.94
N LEU A 726 -53.89 18.24 34.93
CA LEU A 726 -54.17 19.68 35.03
C LEU A 726 -55.66 20.01 35.06
N ARG A 727 -56.54 19.02 35.25
CA ARG A 727 -58.01 19.19 35.17
C ARG A 727 -58.58 20.10 36.26
N GLU A 728 -57.99 20.10 37.45
CA GLU A 728 -58.38 20.96 38.57
C GLU A 728 -57.37 22.10 38.82
N VAL A 729 -56.42 22.31 37.89
CA VAL A 729 -55.39 23.33 38.00
C VAL A 729 -55.85 24.61 37.29
N PRO A 730 -55.89 25.78 37.94
CA PRO A 730 -56.33 27.02 37.31
C PRO A 730 -55.41 27.44 36.13
N PRO A 731 -55.97 27.92 35.01
CA PRO A 731 -55.21 28.53 33.92
C PRO A 731 -54.36 29.72 34.42
N ALA A 732 -53.04 29.61 34.30
CA ALA A 732 -52.06 30.63 34.67
C ALA A 732 -50.67 30.23 34.12
N GLU A 733 -49.63 31.00 34.42
CA GLU A 733 -48.23 30.63 34.18
C GLU A 733 -47.64 29.87 35.38
N TYR A 734 -46.94 28.78 35.09
CA TYR A 734 -46.26 27.95 36.07
C TYR A 734 -44.83 27.67 35.60
N VAL A 735 -43.86 27.79 36.50
CA VAL A 735 -42.46 27.46 36.21
C VAL A 735 -42.24 25.99 36.51
N LEU A 736 -41.64 25.25 35.57
CA LEU A 736 -41.19 23.89 35.85
C LEU A 736 -39.94 23.93 36.73
N VAL A 737 -39.94 23.14 37.80
CA VAL A 737 -38.82 23.02 38.72
C VAL A 737 -38.34 21.57 38.75
N ALA A 738 -37.03 21.36 38.59
CA ALA A 738 -36.39 20.06 38.69
C ALA A 738 -35.47 20.00 39.91
N THR A 739 -35.52 18.91 40.66
CA THR A 739 -34.73 18.70 41.87
C THR A 739 -33.94 17.40 41.76
N SER A 740 -32.63 17.47 41.97
CA SER A 740 -31.74 16.32 42.08
C SER A 740 -31.04 16.30 43.45
N ARG A 741 -30.08 15.40 43.65
CA ARG A 741 -29.24 15.39 44.87
C ARG A 741 -28.32 16.61 44.97
N THR A 742 -28.02 17.27 43.85
CA THR A 742 -27.08 18.41 43.79
C THR A 742 -27.77 19.75 43.99
N GLY A 743 -29.10 19.82 43.83
CA GLY A 743 -29.87 21.04 44.09
C GLY A 743 -31.21 21.09 43.36
N GLU A 744 -31.85 22.27 43.41
CA GLU A 744 -33.09 22.58 42.70
C GLU A 744 -32.78 23.61 41.59
N VAL A 745 -33.25 23.35 40.38
CA VAL A 745 -33.10 24.22 39.21
C VAL A 745 -34.47 24.50 38.59
N ARG A 746 -34.61 25.68 37.99
CA ARG A 746 -35.86 26.13 37.38
C ARG A 746 -35.70 26.20 35.87
N ALA A 747 -36.75 25.86 35.15
CA ALA A 747 -36.82 26.18 33.74
C ALA A 747 -36.68 27.70 33.53
N PRO A 748 -35.97 28.14 32.49
CA PRO A 748 -35.77 29.56 32.20
C PRO A 748 -37.07 30.29 31.87
N ASP A 749 -38.07 29.53 31.45
CA ASP A 749 -39.30 30.01 30.86
C ASP A 749 -40.52 29.30 31.48
N PRO A 750 -41.59 30.02 31.84
CA PRO A 750 -42.80 29.41 32.37
C PRO A 750 -43.60 28.69 31.27
N ILE A 751 -44.39 27.70 31.70
CA ILE A 751 -45.42 27.02 30.93
C ILE A 751 -46.75 27.75 31.18
N ARG A 752 -47.47 28.05 30.11
CA ARG A 752 -48.80 28.66 30.15
C ARG A 752 -49.88 27.59 30.09
N LEU A 753 -50.74 27.56 31.11
CA LEU A 753 -51.93 26.71 31.13
C LEU A 753 -53.13 27.48 30.56
N GLU A 754 -53.82 26.90 29.59
CA GLU A 754 -55.01 27.46 28.95
C GLU A 754 -56.21 26.51 29.04
N GLN A 755 -57.41 27.00 28.72
CA GLN A 755 -58.59 26.14 28.63
C GLN A 755 -58.44 25.19 27.42
N SER A 756 -58.50 23.87 27.65
CA SER A 756 -58.30 22.87 26.59
C SER A 756 -59.24 23.12 25.41
N SER A 757 -58.68 23.16 24.21
CA SER A 757 -59.42 23.55 23.02
C SER A 757 -59.84 22.35 22.15
N VAL A 758 -58.90 21.49 21.72
CA VAL A 758 -59.16 20.34 20.82
C VAL A 758 -57.93 19.40 20.70
N VAL A 759 -58.16 18.12 20.40
CA VAL A 759 -57.12 17.20 19.87
C VAL A 759 -56.83 17.55 18.42
N LYS A 760 -55.55 17.73 18.07
CA LYS A 760 -55.10 17.99 16.69
C LYS A 760 -53.83 17.21 16.41
N ALA A 761 -53.74 16.60 15.23
CA ALA A 761 -52.53 15.94 14.77
C ALA A 761 -52.26 16.23 13.29
N ILE A 762 -50.98 16.26 12.93
CA ILE A 762 -50.51 16.20 11.54
C ILE A 762 -49.98 14.79 11.31
N VAL A 763 -50.44 14.14 10.24
CA VAL A 763 -49.90 12.84 9.81
C VAL A 763 -49.31 12.98 8.42
N VAL A 764 -48.04 12.62 8.28
CA VAL A 764 -47.30 12.65 7.02
C VAL A 764 -46.64 11.30 6.83
N PHE A 765 -46.91 10.66 5.69
CA PHE A 765 -46.12 9.51 5.27
C PHE A 765 -45.07 9.98 4.25
N THR A 766 -43.81 9.79 4.58
CA THR A 766 -42.66 10.06 3.72
C THR A 766 -42.20 8.74 3.11
N PRO A 767 -42.50 8.49 1.82
CA PRO A 767 -42.00 7.29 1.14
C PRO A 767 -40.48 7.36 0.97
N HIS A 768 -39.81 6.20 1.01
CA HIS A 768 -38.40 6.11 0.61
C HIS A 768 -38.26 6.63 -0.84
N PRO A 769 -37.31 7.52 -1.16
CA PRO A 769 -37.25 8.23 -2.45
C PRO A 769 -36.89 7.35 -3.66
N GLY A 770 -36.81 6.03 -3.48
CA GLY A 770 -36.51 5.05 -4.52
C GLY A 770 -36.03 3.73 -3.91
N LEU A 771 -36.81 2.66 -4.02
CA LEU A 771 -36.44 1.34 -3.49
C LEU A 771 -35.59 0.56 -4.51
N ARG A 772 -34.41 0.07 -4.08
CA ARG A 772 -33.65 -0.93 -4.84
C ARG A 772 -34.33 -2.29 -4.69
N ARG A 773 -34.58 -2.98 -5.81
CA ARG A 773 -35.15 -4.35 -5.82
C ARG A 773 -34.32 -5.28 -4.93
N GLY A 774 -35.00 -6.09 -4.12
CA GLY A 774 -34.39 -7.05 -3.19
C GLY A 774 -33.77 -6.45 -1.92
N ARG A 775 -33.75 -5.12 -1.77
CA ARG A 775 -33.25 -4.44 -0.57
C ARG A 775 -34.41 -3.81 0.20
N PRO A 776 -34.42 -3.87 1.55
CA PRO A 776 -35.35 -3.11 2.35
C PRO A 776 -35.06 -1.62 2.23
N GLY A 777 -36.08 -0.79 2.01
CA GLY A 777 -35.95 0.66 2.16
C GLY A 777 -36.91 1.20 3.21
N PRO A 778 -36.41 1.98 4.18
CA PRO A 778 -37.23 2.57 5.23
C PRO A 778 -38.04 3.74 4.67
N SER A 779 -39.37 3.64 4.74
CA SER A 779 -40.29 4.78 4.65
C SER A 779 -40.68 5.21 6.06
N GLU A 780 -41.16 6.44 6.24
CA GLU A 780 -41.46 6.99 7.56
C GLU A 780 -42.91 7.47 7.64
N LEU A 781 -43.66 6.99 8.64
CA LEU A 781 -44.92 7.60 9.03
C LEU A 781 -44.66 8.54 10.21
N LEU A 782 -44.73 9.84 9.96
CA LEU A 782 -44.65 10.89 10.97
C LEU A 782 -46.06 11.23 11.48
N ILE A 783 -46.24 11.19 12.80
CA ILE A 783 -47.41 11.70 13.50
C ILE A 783 -46.96 12.80 14.44
N GLN A 784 -47.48 14.00 14.29
CA GLN A 784 -47.20 15.13 15.16
C GLN A 784 -48.46 15.58 15.87
N ASN A 785 -48.49 15.55 17.21
CA ASN A 785 -49.55 16.19 17.98
C ASN A 785 -49.36 17.72 17.93
N THR A 786 -50.30 18.45 17.34
CA THR A 786 -50.31 19.91 17.25
C THR A 786 -51.35 20.55 18.17
N GLY A 787 -52.03 19.73 18.97
CA GLY A 787 -52.96 20.17 20.01
C GLY A 787 -52.25 20.58 21.30
N ASP A 788 -53.06 20.98 22.27
CA ASP A 788 -52.65 21.46 23.60
C ASP A 788 -52.75 20.37 24.69
N VAL A 789 -53.25 19.18 24.36
CA VAL A 789 -53.47 18.04 25.30
C VAL A 789 -52.82 16.75 24.78
N ASP A 790 -52.52 15.81 25.68
CA ASP A 790 -51.98 14.49 25.30
C ASP A 790 -53.00 13.73 24.43
N ILE A 791 -52.55 13.10 23.35
CA ILE A 791 -53.36 12.11 22.63
C ILE A 791 -53.26 10.80 23.40
N GLU A 792 -54.31 10.43 24.12
CA GLU A 792 -54.35 9.21 24.93
C GLU A 792 -54.34 7.95 24.07
N MET A 793 -55.04 7.97 22.93
CA MET A 793 -55.07 6.85 21.98
C MET A 793 -55.11 7.35 20.53
N ALA A 794 -54.15 6.88 19.74
CA ALA A 794 -54.09 7.02 18.28
C ALA A 794 -54.32 5.65 17.63
N ARG A 795 -55.43 5.48 16.92
CA ARG A 795 -55.71 4.30 16.10
C ARG A 795 -55.23 4.56 14.69
N ILE A 796 -54.35 3.71 14.19
CA ILE A 796 -53.71 3.86 12.87
C ILE A 796 -54.00 2.62 12.05
N ALA A 797 -54.43 2.83 10.81
CA ALA A 797 -54.52 1.80 9.79
C ALA A 797 -53.67 2.20 8.59
N LEU A 798 -52.71 1.36 8.23
CA LEU A 798 -51.95 1.46 6.98
C LEU A 798 -52.49 0.45 5.99
N THR A 799 -52.72 0.87 4.76
CA THR A 799 -53.22 0.03 3.66
C THR A 799 -52.29 0.14 2.47
N CYS A 800 -51.94 -0.98 1.85
CA CYS A 800 -51.21 -0.98 0.58
C CYS A 800 -51.86 -1.96 -0.41
N GLU A 801 -51.98 -1.56 -1.67
CA GLU A 801 -52.45 -2.44 -2.73
C GLU A 801 -51.50 -3.64 -2.89
N ASN A 802 -52.07 -4.84 -2.93
CA ASN A 802 -51.34 -6.09 -2.89
C ASN A 802 -50.67 -6.37 -4.24
N HIS A 803 -49.36 -6.18 -4.30
CA HIS A 803 -48.53 -6.74 -5.38
C HIS A 803 -47.89 -8.05 -4.91
N PRO A 804 -47.89 -9.13 -5.73
CA PRO A 804 -47.30 -10.42 -5.36
C PRO A 804 -45.81 -10.41 -5.02
N ASP A 805 -45.12 -9.28 -5.27
CA ASP A 805 -43.69 -9.09 -5.11
C ASP A 805 -43.40 -7.89 -4.20
N LEU A 806 -44.26 -7.59 -3.23
CA LEU A 806 -44.06 -6.48 -2.30
C LEU A 806 -44.38 -6.93 -0.89
N SER A 807 -43.43 -6.71 0.03
CA SER A 807 -43.62 -7.01 1.46
C SER A 807 -43.32 -5.80 2.32
N PHE A 808 -44.16 -5.56 3.33
CA PHE A 808 -43.98 -4.49 4.32
C PHE A 808 -43.76 -5.04 5.73
N SER A 809 -42.93 -4.34 6.50
CA SER A 809 -42.64 -4.64 7.91
C SER A 809 -42.57 -3.36 8.73
N ILE A 810 -43.00 -3.42 10.00
CA ILE A 810 -42.85 -2.34 10.98
C ILE A 810 -42.08 -2.92 12.18
N PRO A 811 -40.74 -2.80 12.20
CA PRO A 811 -39.91 -3.49 13.18
C PRO A 811 -40.16 -3.02 14.62
N SER A 812 -40.51 -1.76 14.80
CA SER A 812 -40.57 -1.09 16.10
C SER A 812 -41.76 -1.49 16.99
N LEU A 813 -42.77 -2.17 16.44
CA LEU A 813 -44.02 -2.43 17.16
C LEU A 813 -44.31 -3.91 17.44
N ASN A 814 -43.46 -4.83 16.99
CA ASN A 814 -43.62 -6.29 17.19
C ASN A 814 -45.02 -6.81 16.80
N ILE A 815 -45.68 -6.14 15.86
CA ILE A 815 -46.96 -6.54 15.30
C ILE A 815 -46.65 -7.55 14.19
N GLY A 816 -47.39 -8.66 14.13
CA GLY A 816 -47.15 -9.80 13.23
C GLY A 816 -47.36 -9.55 11.73
N GLY A 817 -46.80 -8.47 11.19
CA GLY A 817 -46.85 -8.08 9.78
C GLY A 817 -48.21 -7.52 9.33
N PHE A 818 -48.24 -7.01 8.11
CA PHE A 818 -49.49 -6.64 7.44
C PHE A 818 -50.35 -7.90 7.22
N GLN A 819 -51.64 -7.84 7.55
CA GLN A 819 -52.60 -8.91 7.29
C GLN A 819 -53.24 -8.72 5.92
N ARG A 820 -53.43 -9.82 5.18
CA ARG A 820 -54.04 -9.78 3.85
C ARG A 820 -55.57 -9.65 3.95
N ALA A 821 -56.13 -8.64 3.29
CA ALA A 821 -57.56 -8.41 3.15
C ALA A 821 -57.90 -8.24 1.66
N GLY A 822 -58.20 -9.34 0.97
CA GLY A 822 -58.42 -9.34 -0.49
C GLY A 822 -57.15 -8.98 -1.26
N ASP A 823 -57.24 -7.96 -2.12
CA ASP A 823 -56.15 -7.38 -2.91
C ASP A 823 -55.45 -6.22 -2.20
N THR A 824 -55.57 -6.10 -0.87
CA THR A 824 -54.91 -5.06 -0.08
C THR A 824 -54.29 -5.66 1.18
N GLN A 825 -53.07 -5.24 1.51
CA GLN A 825 -52.41 -5.54 2.77
C GLN A 825 -52.74 -4.44 3.78
N VAL A 826 -53.13 -4.82 5.01
CA VAL A 826 -53.56 -3.89 6.05
C VAL A 826 -52.79 -4.13 7.35
N ALA A 827 -52.21 -3.09 7.92
CA ALA A 827 -51.66 -3.11 9.28
C ALA A 827 -52.46 -2.14 10.16
N LYS A 828 -53.03 -2.65 11.27
CA LYS A 828 -53.75 -1.84 12.25
C LYS A 828 -53.04 -1.88 13.59
N PHE A 829 -52.80 -0.73 14.19
CA PHE A 829 -52.18 -0.63 15.49
C PHE A 829 -52.60 0.63 16.23
N ASN A 830 -52.39 0.59 17.55
CA ASN A 830 -52.67 1.71 18.42
C ASN A 830 -51.36 2.24 18.99
N LEU A 831 -51.18 3.55 18.98
CA LEU A 831 -50.21 4.21 19.83
C LEU A 831 -50.96 4.83 21.01
N ALA A 832 -50.38 4.75 22.20
CA ALA A 832 -50.89 5.45 23.36
C ALA A 832 -49.98 6.64 23.64
N LEU A 833 -50.57 7.74 24.12
CA LEU A 833 -49.87 8.84 24.78
C LEU A 833 -48.85 9.56 23.86
N ILE A 834 -49.36 10.38 22.94
CA ILE A 834 -48.55 11.32 22.14
C ILE A 834 -48.69 12.73 22.74
N ALA A 835 -47.64 13.24 23.36
CA ALA A 835 -47.64 14.50 24.07
C ALA A 835 -47.85 15.71 23.14
N PRO A 836 -48.37 16.85 23.62
CA PRO A 836 -48.40 18.10 22.88
C PRO A 836 -47.05 18.44 22.22
N GLY A 837 -47.08 18.81 20.94
CA GLY A 837 -45.87 19.10 20.15
C GLY A 837 -44.95 17.91 19.90
N GLU A 838 -45.30 16.70 20.33
CA GLU A 838 -44.53 15.48 20.07
C GLU A 838 -44.67 15.01 18.63
N LYS A 839 -43.54 14.59 18.08
CA LYS A 839 -43.42 13.90 16.80
C LYS A 839 -43.06 12.44 17.06
N VAL A 840 -43.88 11.53 16.56
CA VAL A 840 -43.62 10.09 16.56
C VAL A 840 -43.36 9.68 15.13
N VAL A 841 -42.17 9.14 14.87
CA VAL A 841 -41.77 8.60 13.57
C VAL A 841 -41.84 7.07 13.64
N ILE A 842 -42.62 6.46 12.77
CA ILE A 842 -42.76 5.00 12.68
C ILE A 842 -42.07 4.54 11.40
N PRO A 843 -41.00 3.73 11.50
CA PRO A 843 -40.34 3.17 10.33
C PRO A 843 -41.23 2.08 9.71
N VAL A 844 -41.51 2.23 8.42
CA VAL A 844 -42.21 1.27 7.58
C VAL A 844 -41.23 0.75 6.54
N ILE A 845 -40.73 -0.47 6.74
CA ILE A 845 -39.81 -1.11 5.80
C ILE A 845 -40.61 -1.69 4.65
N ALA A 846 -40.26 -1.30 3.44
CA ALA A 846 -40.78 -1.89 2.20
C ALA A 846 -39.68 -2.68 1.49
N ILE A 847 -39.97 -3.90 1.06
CA ILE A 847 -39.08 -4.72 0.21
C ILE A 847 -39.83 -5.05 -1.07
N VAL A 848 -39.22 -4.69 -2.20
CA VAL A 848 -39.71 -5.03 -3.53
C VAL A 848 -39.01 -6.32 -4.00
N GLY A 849 -39.79 -7.39 -4.15
CA GLY A 849 -39.39 -8.70 -4.67
C GLY A 849 -39.08 -8.71 -6.17
N SER A 850 -38.48 -9.81 -6.61
CA SER A 850 -37.87 -9.94 -7.94
C SER A 850 -38.86 -9.88 -9.12
N GLY A 851 -40.14 -10.21 -8.93
CA GLY A 851 -41.15 -10.20 -9.99
C GLY A 851 -41.84 -8.84 -10.25
N TYR A 852 -41.54 -7.80 -9.46
CA TYR A 852 -42.27 -6.51 -9.55
C TYR A 852 -42.13 -5.84 -10.93
N GLY A 853 -43.26 -5.55 -11.58
CA GLY A 853 -43.36 -5.09 -12.97
C GLY A 853 -43.07 -3.60 -13.21
N GLY A 854 -43.08 -2.77 -12.16
CA GLY A 854 -42.73 -1.34 -12.19
C GLY A 854 -43.95 -0.43 -12.08
N GLY A 855 -43.76 0.81 -11.61
CA GLY A 855 -44.83 1.78 -11.35
C GLY A 855 -44.86 2.29 -9.90
N ALA A 856 -45.63 3.35 -9.67
CA ALA A 856 -45.80 3.96 -8.36
C ALA A 856 -46.74 3.12 -7.47
N LEU A 857 -46.28 2.73 -6.29
CA LEU A 857 -47.05 1.98 -5.29
C LEU A 857 -47.76 2.95 -4.37
N SER A 858 -49.08 2.81 -4.22
CA SER A 858 -49.87 3.63 -3.30
C SER A 858 -49.84 3.03 -1.89
N VAL A 859 -49.41 3.82 -0.90
CA VAL A 859 -49.60 3.54 0.52
C VAL A 859 -50.64 4.51 1.07
N GLY A 860 -51.77 3.96 1.49
CA GLY A 860 -52.84 4.66 2.17
C GLY A 860 -52.68 4.63 3.69
N TYR A 861 -53.09 5.69 4.38
CA TYR A 861 -53.16 5.73 5.84
C TYR A 861 -54.44 6.39 6.34
N ASP A 862 -55.03 5.81 7.38
CA ASP A 862 -56.17 6.34 8.14
C ASP A 862 -55.81 6.42 9.63
N CYS A 863 -56.05 7.57 10.25
CA CYS A 863 -55.67 7.82 11.64
C CYS A 863 -56.81 8.50 12.42
N CYS A 864 -57.13 7.97 13.60
CA CYS A 864 -58.06 8.58 14.56
C CYS A 864 -57.39 8.76 15.93
N PHE A 865 -57.48 9.96 16.48
CA PHE A 865 -56.81 10.41 17.69
C PHE A 865 -57.84 10.83 18.74
N THR A 866 -57.68 10.37 19.98
CA THR A 866 -58.62 10.64 21.07
C THR A 866 -57.91 11.07 22.36
N SER A 867 -58.55 11.94 23.13
CA SER A 867 -58.13 12.38 24.48
C SER A 867 -59.36 12.77 25.29
N GLY A 868 -59.68 12.01 26.34
CA GLY A 868 -60.92 12.21 27.09
C GLY A 868 -62.17 12.15 26.18
N SER A 869 -62.91 13.27 26.09
CA SER A 869 -64.10 13.41 25.22
C SER A 869 -63.80 13.98 23.82
N PHE A 870 -62.56 14.31 23.51
CA PHE A 870 -62.16 14.87 22.22
C PHE A 870 -61.72 13.77 21.24
N GLU A 871 -62.17 13.86 19.99
CA GLU A 871 -61.81 12.94 18.90
C GLU A 871 -61.48 13.75 17.64
N PHE A 872 -60.40 13.35 16.95
CA PHE A 872 -59.97 13.89 15.66
C PHE A 872 -59.58 12.74 14.74
N CYS A 873 -60.28 12.57 13.63
CA CYS A 873 -59.90 11.62 12.58
C CYS A 873 -59.46 12.38 11.33
N GLN A 874 -58.40 11.88 10.70
CA GLN A 874 -57.94 12.35 9.39
C GLN A 874 -58.28 11.28 8.35
N ASP A 875 -59.11 11.62 7.36
CA ASP A 875 -59.52 10.73 6.28
C ASP A 875 -58.39 10.59 5.23
N SER A 876 -57.96 9.35 4.99
CA SER A 876 -57.19 8.81 3.85
C SER A 876 -56.20 9.75 3.14
N GLY A 877 -54.92 9.66 3.49
CA GLY A 877 -53.81 10.17 2.67
C GLY A 877 -53.18 9.07 1.82
N THR A 878 -52.80 9.36 0.57
CA THR A 878 -52.08 8.43 -0.32
C THR A 878 -50.70 8.98 -0.66
N ALA A 879 -49.66 8.19 -0.43
CA ALA A 879 -48.28 8.49 -0.83
C ALA A 879 -47.77 7.46 -1.85
N LEU A 880 -46.98 7.91 -2.82
CA LEU A 880 -46.43 7.08 -3.89
C LEU A 880 -44.99 6.66 -3.55
N ILE A 881 -44.73 5.36 -3.49
CA ILE A 881 -43.38 4.79 -3.48
C ILE A 881 -43.01 4.45 -4.92
N SER A 882 -41.98 5.10 -5.47
CA SER A 882 -41.41 4.74 -6.77
C SER A 882 -40.26 3.73 -6.60
N SER A 883 -40.18 2.77 -7.50
CA SER A 883 -38.96 1.99 -7.73
C SER A 883 -38.39 2.46 -9.07
N PRO A 884 -37.48 3.46 -9.04
CA PRO A 884 -36.92 4.01 -10.27
C PRO A 884 -36.13 2.93 -11.01
N ARG A 885 -36.18 2.97 -12.35
CA ARG A 885 -35.51 2.00 -13.23
C ARG A 885 -34.57 2.69 -14.20
N ALA A 886 -33.42 2.06 -14.42
CA ALA A 886 -32.65 2.22 -15.64
C ALA A 886 -33.35 1.47 -16.80
N PHE A 887 -33.33 2.01 -18.03
CA PHE A 887 -34.01 1.48 -19.22
C PHE A 887 -33.09 1.50 -20.46
N ASP A 888 -33.32 0.56 -21.41
CA ASP A 888 -33.07 0.53 -22.89
C ASP A 888 -31.63 0.54 -23.50
N PRO A 889 -31.43 0.51 -24.86
CA PRO A 889 -30.83 -0.64 -25.56
C PRO A 889 -29.39 -0.42 -26.05
N ASN A 890 -28.61 -1.49 -26.00
CA ASN A 890 -27.16 -1.44 -26.20
C ASN A 890 -26.75 -2.00 -27.57
N ILE A 891 -25.72 -1.42 -28.17
CA ILE A 891 -25.24 -1.74 -29.52
C ILE A 891 -23.96 -2.56 -29.43
N LYS A 892 -23.83 -3.55 -30.31
CA LYS A 892 -22.58 -4.26 -30.53
C LYS A 892 -22.01 -3.90 -31.89
N ILE A 893 -20.71 -3.65 -31.93
CA ILE A 893 -19.94 -3.35 -33.12
C ILE A 893 -18.91 -4.47 -33.27
N GLY A 894 -18.87 -5.09 -34.45
CA GLY A 894 -17.83 -6.04 -34.83
C GLY A 894 -16.87 -5.45 -35.87
N PRO A 895 -15.92 -6.26 -36.36
CA PRO A 895 -14.96 -5.82 -37.36
C PRO A 895 -15.67 -5.35 -38.63
N ALA A 896 -15.13 -4.28 -39.22
CA ALA A 896 -15.56 -3.81 -40.53
C ALA A 896 -15.18 -4.86 -41.59
N GLY A 897 -16.18 -5.35 -42.32
CA GLY A 897 -15.99 -6.31 -43.40
C GLY A 897 -16.31 -5.72 -44.77
N SER A 898 -15.90 -6.38 -45.84
CA SER A 898 -16.24 -5.98 -47.21
C SER A 898 -17.62 -6.50 -47.61
N SER A 899 -18.33 -5.73 -48.46
CA SER A 899 -19.67 -6.05 -49.02
C SER A 899 -20.82 -6.19 -47.99
N GLU A 900 -22.02 -6.57 -48.46
CA GLU A 900 -23.18 -6.87 -47.60
C GLU A 900 -22.98 -8.13 -46.73
N ALA A 901 -22.07 -9.03 -47.10
CA ALA A 901 -21.78 -10.25 -46.34
C ALA A 901 -20.71 -10.07 -45.25
N HIS A 902 -20.19 -8.85 -45.07
CA HIS A 902 -19.21 -8.47 -44.06
C HIS A 902 -17.99 -9.42 -43.99
N TRP A 903 -17.35 -9.64 -45.14
CA TRP A 903 -16.19 -10.52 -45.23
C TRP A 903 -14.98 -9.95 -44.49
N VAL A 904 -14.27 -10.79 -43.74
CA VAL A 904 -13.04 -10.46 -43.02
C VAL A 904 -11.98 -11.54 -43.22
N SER A 905 -10.71 -11.14 -43.33
CA SER A 905 -9.60 -12.07 -43.55
C SER A 905 -9.31 -12.94 -42.31
N ALA A 906 -9.12 -14.24 -42.52
CA ALA A 906 -8.86 -15.23 -41.46
C ALA A 906 -7.65 -14.96 -40.54
N PRO A 907 -6.47 -14.52 -41.03
CA PRO A 907 -5.32 -14.20 -40.17
C PRO A 907 -5.49 -12.95 -39.29
N ASN A 908 -6.54 -12.14 -39.50
CA ASN A 908 -6.71 -10.90 -38.75
C ASN A 908 -7.31 -11.13 -37.37
N THR A 909 -6.86 -10.34 -36.40
CA THR A 909 -7.52 -10.23 -35.10
C THR A 909 -8.82 -9.44 -35.27
N LEU A 910 -9.93 -9.97 -34.77
CA LEU A 910 -11.26 -9.37 -34.89
C LEU A 910 -11.56 -8.48 -33.66
N PRO A 911 -11.63 -7.14 -33.80
CA PRO A 911 -12.05 -6.26 -32.73
C PRO A 911 -13.58 -6.24 -32.57
N TYR A 912 -14.05 -6.29 -31.33
CA TYR A 912 -15.44 -6.11 -30.94
C TYR A 912 -15.58 -5.00 -29.89
N ALA A 913 -16.68 -4.26 -29.96
CA ALA A 913 -17.08 -3.29 -28.95
C ALA A 913 -18.54 -3.48 -28.56
N VAL A 914 -18.85 -3.38 -27.28
CA VAL A 914 -20.21 -3.33 -26.75
C VAL A 914 -20.41 -1.94 -26.15
N LEU A 915 -21.31 -1.17 -26.74
CA LEU A 915 -21.70 0.16 -26.30
C LEU A 915 -23.02 0.01 -25.54
N PHE A 916 -23.08 0.61 -24.35
CA PHE A 916 -24.27 0.62 -23.54
C PHE A 916 -24.58 2.00 -23.00
N GLU A 917 -25.85 2.30 -22.80
CA GLU A 917 -26.26 3.56 -22.17
C GLU A 917 -27.37 3.34 -21.15
N ASN A 918 -27.41 4.19 -20.14
CA ASN A 918 -28.59 4.31 -19.30
C ASN A 918 -29.49 5.39 -19.94
N LEU A 919 -30.69 5.03 -20.43
CA LEU A 919 -31.49 5.97 -21.24
C LEU A 919 -31.68 7.36 -20.62
N PRO A 920 -31.89 8.39 -21.46
CA PRO A 920 -32.31 9.72 -20.98
C PRO A 920 -33.65 9.73 -20.21
N THR A 921 -34.51 8.73 -20.43
CA THR A 921 -35.79 8.57 -19.72
C THR A 921 -35.67 7.74 -18.45
N ALA A 922 -34.49 7.22 -18.13
CA ALA A 922 -34.27 6.47 -16.89
C ALA A 922 -34.51 7.36 -15.67
N GLU A 923 -35.12 6.78 -14.64
CA GLU A 923 -35.51 7.51 -13.43
C GLU A 923 -34.37 7.56 -12.39
N ALA A 924 -33.26 6.84 -12.61
CA ALA A 924 -32.11 6.79 -11.71
C ALA A 924 -30.79 6.37 -12.40
N PRO A 925 -29.62 6.67 -11.80
CA PRO A 925 -28.33 6.11 -12.20
C PRO A 925 -28.25 4.59 -11.97
N ALA A 926 -27.57 3.86 -12.85
CA ALA A 926 -27.23 2.46 -12.63
C ALA A 926 -26.02 2.35 -11.68
N ALA A 927 -26.11 1.46 -10.68
CA ALA A 927 -25.05 1.27 -9.70
C ALA A 927 -24.21 0.03 -10.01
N GLU A 928 -24.82 -1.00 -10.57
CA GLU A 928 -24.14 -2.16 -11.15
C GLU A 928 -24.47 -2.28 -12.64
N VAL A 929 -23.49 -2.65 -13.44
CA VAL A 929 -23.70 -3.02 -14.85
C VAL A 929 -22.91 -4.29 -15.14
N PHE A 930 -23.57 -5.28 -15.73
CA PHE A 930 -22.97 -6.52 -16.19
C PHE A 930 -23.07 -6.59 -17.70
N VAL A 931 -21.95 -6.85 -18.36
CA VAL A 931 -21.91 -7.11 -19.80
C VAL A 931 -21.38 -8.52 -20.00
N ASP A 932 -22.16 -9.35 -20.65
CA ASP A 932 -21.86 -10.74 -20.94
C ASP A 932 -21.88 -10.95 -22.46
N ASP A 933 -20.82 -11.51 -23.01
CA ASP A 933 -20.65 -11.69 -24.45
C ASP A 933 -20.30 -13.15 -24.78
N PHE A 934 -21.14 -13.80 -25.58
CA PHE A 934 -21.02 -15.22 -25.90
C PHE A 934 -20.14 -15.43 -27.15
N ILE A 935 -18.96 -16.02 -26.94
CA ILE A 935 -17.93 -16.17 -27.96
C ILE A 935 -18.21 -17.40 -28.86
N ASP A 936 -18.39 -17.13 -30.16
CA ASP A 936 -18.63 -18.14 -31.20
C ASP A 936 -17.61 -19.30 -31.12
N PRO A 937 -18.03 -20.57 -31.26
CA PRO A 937 -17.14 -21.74 -31.25
C PRO A 937 -16.00 -21.67 -32.26
N SER A 938 -16.16 -20.91 -33.33
CA SER A 938 -15.19 -20.76 -34.43
C SER A 938 -14.01 -19.83 -34.09
N LEU A 939 -14.04 -19.21 -32.90
CA LEU A 939 -13.01 -18.31 -32.39
C LEU A 939 -12.07 -19.00 -31.38
N ASP A 940 -10.78 -18.65 -31.43
CA ASP A 940 -9.75 -19.15 -30.55
C ASP A 940 -9.68 -18.34 -29.25
N LEU A 941 -10.18 -18.93 -28.16
CA LEU A 941 -10.20 -18.31 -26.82
C LEU A 941 -8.81 -17.91 -26.30
N THR A 942 -7.73 -18.58 -26.74
CA THR A 942 -6.36 -18.28 -26.28
C THR A 942 -5.85 -16.93 -26.81
N THR A 943 -6.48 -16.43 -27.87
CA THR A 943 -6.15 -15.15 -28.51
C THR A 943 -6.96 -13.97 -27.97
N PHE A 944 -7.91 -14.21 -27.06
CA PHE A 944 -8.75 -13.16 -26.48
C PHE A 944 -7.93 -12.12 -25.72
N ARG A 945 -8.10 -10.84 -26.05
CA ARG A 945 -7.47 -9.72 -25.36
C ARG A 945 -8.51 -8.64 -25.07
N LEU A 946 -8.50 -8.10 -23.85
CA LEU A 946 -9.31 -6.95 -23.45
C LEU A 946 -8.79 -5.68 -24.14
N GLY A 947 -9.72 -4.83 -24.56
CA GLY A 947 -9.47 -3.48 -25.05
C GLY A 947 -9.91 -2.41 -24.05
N ASN A 948 -10.13 -1.20 -24.54
CA ASN A 948 -10.47 -0.06 -23.70
C ASN A 948 -11.86 -0.21 -23.06
N ILE A 949 -12.00 0.36 -21.87
CA ILE A 949 -13.26 0.51 -21.16
C ILE A 949 -13.56 2.01 -21.04
N GLN A 950 -14.80 2.42 -21.29
CA GLN A 950 -15.23 3.82 -21.22
C GLN A 950 -16.46 3.96 -20.32
N ILE A 951 -16.48 5.01 -19.50
CA ILE A 951 -17.59 5.43 -18.64
C ILE A 951 -17.80 6.94 -18.84
N GLY A 952 -18.84 7.32 -19.58
CA GLY A 952 -19.07 8.68 -20.05
C GLY A 952 -17.85 9.21 -20.84
N ALA A 953 -17.31 10.35 -20.41
CA ALA A 953 -16.09 10.93 -20.99
C ALA A 953 -14.79 10.30 -20.46
N MET A 954 -14.85 9.40 -19.47
CA MET A 954 -13.68 8.80 -18.85
C MET A 954 -13.30 7.50 -19.57
N THR A 955 -12.04 7.39 -19.97
CA THR A 955 -11.43 6.15 -20.46
C THR A 955 -10.66 5.48 -19.32
N VAL A 956 -10.87 4.18 -19.15
CA VAL A 956 -10.11 3.33 -18.24
C VAL A 956 -9.11 2.53 -19.08
N ASP A 957 -7.83 2.82 -18.87
CA ASP A 957 -6.75 2.17 -19.60
C ASP A 957 -6.53 0.74 -19.08
N VAL A 958 -6.90 -0.25 -19.90
CA VAL A 958 -6.58 -1.65 -19.66
C VAL A 958 -5.22 -1.93 -20.30
N PRO A 959 -4.21 -2.42 -19.54
CA PRO A 959 -2.90 -2.72 -20.11
C PRO A 959 -3.02 -3.66 -21.32
N ALA A 960 -2.25 -3.38 -22.38
CA ALA A 960 -2.31 -4.17 -23.61
C ALA A 960 -1.96 -5.64 -23.36
N GLY A 961 -2.59 -6.55 -24.11
CA GLY A 961 -2.27 -7.98 -24.05
C GLY A 961 -2.90 -8.76 -22.89
N ARG A 962 -3.80 -8.15 -22.10
CA ARG A 962 -4.45 -8.81 -20.95
C ARG A 962 -5.73 -9.56 -21.37
N ALA A 963 -5.95 -10.75 -20.81
CA ALA A 963 -7.21 -11.50 -20.96
C ALA A 963 -8.18 -11.32 -19.76
N SER A 964 -7.70 -10.67 -18.69
CA SER A 964 -8.47 -10.34 -17.48
C SER A 964 -7.99 -9.03 -16.86
N PHE A 965 -8.89 -8.29 -16.23
CA PHE A 965 -8.62 -7.00 -15.59
C PHE A 965 -9.45 -6.86 -14.31
N ARG A 966 -8.82 -6.34 -13.26
CA ARG A 966 -9.49 -5.84 -12.06
C ARG A 966 -8.91 -4.48 -11.73
N GLY A 967 -9.77 -3.48 -11.53
CA GLY A 967 -9.35 -2.11 -11.23
C GLY A 967 -10.44 -1.32 -10.55
N ARG A 968 -10.06 -0.25 -9.85
CA ARG A 968 -10.98 0.70 -9.23
C ARG A 968 -10.82 2.05 -9.89
N VAL A 969 -11.94 2.64 -10.27
CA VAL A 969 -12.04 3.97 -10.87
C VAL A 969 -12.61 4.95 -9.84
N ASP A 970 -12.01 6.13 -9.71
CA ASP A 970 -12.49 7.17 -8.80
C ASP A 970 -13.42 8.15 -9.52
N LEU A 971 -14.71 8.09 -9.21
CA LEU A 971 -15.72 9.04 -9.68
C LEU A 971 -16.25 9.92 -8.53
N ARG A 972 -15.56 10.03 -7.39
CA ARG A 972 -16.09 10.76 -6.22
C ARG A 972 -16.36 12.23 -6.53
N ALA A 973 -15.49 12.89 -7.28
CA ALA A 973 -15.63 14.30 -7.64
C ALA A 973 -16.87 14.58 -8.52
N THR A 974 -17.32 13.59 -9.31
CA THR A 974 -18.41 13.75 -10.30
C THR A 974 -19.68 12.98 -9.94
N ARG A 975 -19.58 11.94 -9.11
CA ARG A 975 -20.64 10.96 -8.78
C ARG A 975 -20.69 10.55 -7.31
N GLY A 976 -19.71 10.94 -6.49
CA GLY A 976 -19.67 10.57 -5.06
C GLY A 976 -19.33 9.09 -4.78
N VAL A 977 -18.91 8.32 -5.79
CA VAL A 977 -18.62 6.87 -5.66
C VAL A 977 -17.29 6.48 -6.32
N TYR A 978 -16.70 5.38 -5.87
CA TYR A 978 -15.76 4.61 -6.68
C TYR A 978 -16.51 3.63 -7.60
N VAL A 979 -15.83 3.08 -8.61
CA VAL A 979 -16.35 1.99 -9.44
C VAL A 979 -15.32 0.87 -9.48
N ASP A 980 -15.66 -0.28 -8.91
CA ASP A 980 -14.89 -1.51 -9.11
C ASP A 980 -15.26 -2.14 -10.45
N ILE A 981 -14.24 -2.49 -11.21
CA ILE A 981 -14.32 -3.11 -12.53
C ILE A 981 -13.67 -4.47 -12.44
N GLU A 982 -14.41 -5.50 -12.82
CA GLU A 982 -13.89 -6.85 -13.05
C GLU A 982 -14.23 -7.27 -14.47
N ALA A 983 -13.23 -7.65 -15.26
CA ALA A 983 -13.41 -8.09 -16.63
C ALA A 983 -12.56 -9.32 -16.95
N GLY A 984 -13.04 -10.20 -17.81
CA GLY A 984 -12.27 -11.36 -18.23
C GLY A 984 -13.01 -12.30 -19.17
N LEU A 985 -12.43 -13.47 -19.40
CA LEU A 985 -12.99 -14.55 -20.20
C LEU A 985 -13.18 -15.80 -19.35
N ASP A 986 -14.41 -16.34 -19.32
CA ASP A 986 -14.69 -17.66 -18.79
C ASP A 986 -14.56 -18.71 -19.92
N GLY A 987 -13.48 -19.50 -19.85
CA GLY A 987 -13.19 -20.54 -20.83
C GLY A 987 -14.14 -21.75 -20.80
N VAL A 988 -14.89 -21.95 -19.72
CA VAL A 988 -15.86 -23.06 -19.58
C VAL A 988 -17.18 -22.68 -20.25
N THR A 989 -17.67 -21.48 -19.97
CA THR A 989 -18.94 -20.98 -20.52
C THR A 989 -18.78 -20.25 -21.86
N ARG A 990 -17.54 -20.06 -22.34
CA ARG A 990 -17.18 -19.27 -23.53
C ARG A 990 -17.73 -17.84 -23.48
N LYS A 991 -17.69 -17.22 -22.29
CA LYS A 991 -18.30 -15.92 -22.04
C LYS A 991 -17.23 -14.89 -21.68
N ALA A 992 -17.09 -13.86 -22.50
CA ALA A 992 -16.37 -12.65 -22.09
C ALA A 992 -17.30 -11.81 -21.20
N TYR A 993 -16.80 -11.31 -20.07
CA TYR A 993 -17.63 -10.61 -19.08
C TYR A 993 -16.97 -9.33 -18.57
N TRP A 994 -17.82 -8.35 -18.24
CA TRP A 994 -17.46 -7.14 -17.50
C TRP A 994 -18.50 -6.92 -16.41
N LYS A 995 -18.03 -6.62 -15.21
CA LYS A 995 -18.83 -6.24 -14.05
C LYS A 995 -18.34 -4.90 -13.54
N PHE A 996 -19.25 -3.94 -13.50
CA PHE A 996 -19.06 -2.62 -12.89
C PHE A 996 -19.86 -2.57 -11.59
N THR A 997 -19.25 -2.11 -10.51
CA THR A 997 -19.91 -1.98 -9.20
C THR A 997 -19.55 -0.66 -8.56
N SER A 998 -20.57 0.19 -8.31
CA SER A 998 -20.38 1.42 -7.54
C SER A 998 -20.01 1.08 -6.10
N ILE A 999 -19.01 1.74 -5.55
CA ILE A 999 -18.58 1.56 -4.16
C ILE A 999 -18.67 2.91 -3.45
N ASP A 1000 -19.45 2.93 -2.38
CA ASP A 1000 -19.51 4.06 -1.47
C ASP A 1000 -18.12 4.25 -0.81
N PRO A 1001 -17.53 5.45 -0.90
CA PRO A 1001 -16.15 5.68 -0.49
C PRO A 1001 -15.94 5.68 1.03
N GLU A 1002 -17.01 5.80 1.82
CA GLU A 1002 -16.95 5.77 3.29
C GLU A 1002 -17.15 4.35 3.82
N THR A 1003 -18.09 3.60 3.25
CA THR A 1003 -18.47 2.27 3.76
C THR A 1003 -17.76 1.11 3.05
N GLY A 1004 -17.18 1.34 1.88
CA GLY A 1004 -16.50 0.31 1.09
C GLY A 1004 -17.44 -0.71 0.44
N VAL A 1005 -18.77 -0.48 0.46
CA VAL A 1005 -19.79 -1.36 -0.12
C VAL A 1005 -20.71 -0.62 -1.11
N LEU A 1006 -21.62 -1.34 -1.77
CA LEU A 1006 -22.56 -0.77 -2.75
C LEU A 1006 -23.49 0.29 -2.08
N PRO A 1007 -23.70 1.49 -2.67
CA PRO A 1007 -24.57 2.52 -2.12
C PRO A 1007 -26.03 2.05 -1.93
N GLU A 1008 -26.60 2.31 -0.75
CA GLU A 1008 -27.96 1.85 -0.41
C GLU A 1008 -29.06 2.56 -1.23
N SER A 1009 -28.92 3.87 -1.45
CA SER A 1009 -29.90 4.66 -2.21
C SER A 1009 -29.87 4.32 -3.69
N ALA A 1010 -31.03 4.02 -4.29
CA ALA A 1010 -31.20 3.80 -5.73
C ALA A 1010 -30.84 5.02 -6.60
N LEU A 1011 -30.75 6.21 -5.99
CA LEU A 1011 -30.43 7.46 -6.69
C LEU A 1011 -28.92 7.70 -6.82
N VAL A 1012 -28.08 6.82 -6.26
CA VAL A 1012 -26.61 6.91 -6.30
C VAL A 1012 -26.06 5.78 -7.16
N GLY A 1013 -25.26 6.10 -8.18
CA GLY A 1013 -24.67 5.12 -9.08
C GLY A 1013 -23.69 5.77 -10.05
N PHE A 1014 -22.83 4.94 -10.63
CA PHE A 1014 -21.76 5.43 -11.50
C PHE A 1014 -22.26 5.90 -12.88
N LEU A 1015 -23.36 5.33 -13.39
CA LEU A 1015 -23.87 5.59 -14.74
C LEU A 1015 -25.24 6.30 -14.70
N PRO A 1016 -25.30 7.65 -14.73
CA PRO A 1016 -26.55 8.42 -14.68
C PRO A 1016 -27.43 8.23 -15.93
N PRO A 1017 -28.71 8.65 -15.91
CA PRO A 1017 -29.51 8.79 -17.13
C PRO A 1017 -28.78 9.65 -18.17
N ASN A 1018 -28.76 9.20 -19.42
CA ASN A 1018 -27.96 9.83 -20.45
C ASN A 1018 -28.51 11.21 -20.82
N GLY A 1019 -27.60 12.14 -21.12
CA GLY A 1019 -27.93 13.51 -21.45
C GLY A 1019 -27.04 14.03 -22.59
N PRO A 1020 -27.13 15.32 -22.94
CA PRO A 1020 -26.38 15.89 -24.07
C PRO A 1020 -24.85 15.78 -23.95
N THR A 1021 -24.34 15.48 -22.74
CA THR A 1021 -22.91 15.31 -22.45
C THR A 1021 -22.42 13.87 -22.58
N GLY A 1022 -23.29 12.91 -22.91
CA GLY A 1022 -22.93 11.48 -23.01
C GLY A 1022 -22.60 10.82 -21.67
N ALA A 1023 -22.95 11.45 -20.55
CA ALA A 1023 -22.50 11.01 -19.23
C ALA A 1023 -23.11 9.68 -18.75
N GLY A 1024 -24.19 9.23 -19.40
CA GLY A 1024 -24.83 7.94 -19.14
C GLY A 1024 -24.40 6.83 -20.09
N GLU A 1025 -23.37 7.06 -20.91
CA GLU A 1025 -22.84 6.10 -21.89
C GLU A 1025 -21.68 5.30 -21.31
N GLY A 1026 -21.50 4.08 -21.80
CA GLY A 1026 -20.38 3.21 -21.48
C GLY A 1026 -19.99 2.34 -22.67
N MET A 1027 -18.74 1.90 -22.70
CA MET A 1027 -18.23 1.03 -23.76
C MET A 1027 -17.23 0.05 -23.18
N VAL A 1028 -17.26 -1.18 -23.68
CA VAL A 1028 -16.20 -2.18 -23.45
C VAL A 1028 -15.73 -2.75 -24.77
N GLN A 1029 -14.43 -3.01 -24.90
CA GLN A 1029 -13.82 -3.55 -26.11
C GLN A 1029 -13.04 -4.83 -25.82
N TYR A 1030 -12.92 -5.69 -26.83
CA TYR A 1030 -12.00 -6.82 -26.83
C TYR A 1030 -11.62 -7.19 -28.26
N SER A 1031 -10.60 -8.04 -28.42
CA SER A 1031 -10.17 -8.57 -29.69
C SER A 1031 -9.90 -10.08 -29.59
N ILE A 1032 -10.17 -10.81 -30.66
CA ILE A 1032 -10.03 -12.27 -30.72
C ILE A 1032 -9.82 -12.76 -32.16
N SER A 1033 -9.04 -13.80 -32.37
CA SER A 1033 -8.77 -14.38 -33.69
C SER A 1033 -9.65 -15.61 -33.99
N PRO A 1034 -9.93 -15.89 -35.28
CA PRO A 1034 -10.51 -17.17 -35.70
C PRO A 1034 -9.60 -18.36 -35.38
N LEU A 1035 -10.20 -19.56 -35.31
CA LEU A 1035 -9.43 -20.80 -35.20
C LEU A 1035 -8.48 -20.99 -36.40
N PRO A 1036 -7.29 -21.59 -36.20
CA PRO A 1036 -6.41 -21.95 -37.31
C PRO A 1036 -7.11 -22.88 -38.32
N LEU A 1037 -6.87 -22.65 -39.62
CA LEU A 1037 -7.44 -23.43 -40.73
C LEU A 1037 -8.98 -23.41 -40.80
N ILE A 1038 -9.61 -22.36 -40.28
CA ILE A 1038 -11.06 -22.14 -40.43
C ILE A 1038 -11.44 -22.08 -41.93
N PRO A 1039 -12.51 -22.78 -42.37
CA PRO A 1039 -12.93 -22.73 -43.77
C PRO A 1039 -13.46 -21.35 -44.18
N SER A 1040 -13.17 -20.94 -45.42
CA SER A 1040 -13.79 -19.77 -46.04
C SER A 1040 -15.33 -19.94 -46.11
N GLY A 1041 -16.06 -18.84 -45.92
CA GLY A 1041 -17.51 -18.83 -45.81
C GLY A 1041 -18.06 -19.13 -44.40
N THR A 1042 -17.19 -19.38 -43.40
CA THR A 1042 -17.65 -19.57 -42.02
C THR A 1042 -18.22 -18.27 -41.46
N VAL A 1043 -19.49 -18.31 -41.01
CA VAL A 1043 -20.17 -17.16 -40.42
C VAL A 1043 -19.96 -17.17 -38.91
N ILE A 1044 -19.30 -16.13 -38.40
CA ILE A 1044 -19.13 -15.87 -36.98
C ILE A 1044 -20.29 -15.01 -36.52
N THR A 1045 -21.05 -15.51 -35.55
CA THR A 1045 -22.17 -14.78 -34.93
C THR A 1045 -21.78 -14.32 -33.54
N ASN A 1046 -22.12 -13.09 -33.19
CA ASN A 1046 -21.73 -12.57 -31.88
C ASN A 1046 -22.78 -11.62 -31.31
N GLN A 1047 -23.18 -11.85 -30.05
CA GLN A 1047 -24.23 -11.10 -29.38
C GLN A 1047 -23.89 -10.92 -27.90
N ALA A 1048 -24.04 -9.70 -27.39
CA ALA A 1048 -23.85 -9.40 -25.98
C ALA A 1048 -25.18 -9.24 -25.25
N SER A 1049 -25.14 -9.42 -23.95
CA SER A 1049 -26.23 -9.31 -22.99
C SER A 1049 -25.81 -8.32 -21.91
N ILE A 1050 -26.58 -7.26 -21.71
CA ILE A 1050 -26.28 -6.25 -20.69
C ILE A 1050 -27.37 -6.26 -19.64
N VAL A 1051 -26.97 -6.24 -18.37
CA VAL A 1051 -27.86 -6.13 -17.22
C VAL A 1051 -27.48 -4.89 -16.42
N PHE A 1052 -28.43 -3.97 -16.26
CA PHE A 1052 -28.30 -2.85 -15.33
C PHE A 1052 -28.95 -3.24 -14.00
N ASP A 1053 -28.20 -3.14 -12.92
CA ASP A 1053 -28.57 -3.56 -11.57
C ASP A 1053 -29.16 -4.99 -11.57
N VAL A 1054 -30.49 -5.13 -11.45
CA VAL A 1054 -31.20 -6.42 -11.46
C VAL A 1054 -32.32 -6.47 -12.52
N ASN A 1055 -32.22 -5.64 -13.56
CA ASN A 1055 -33.16 -5.63 -14.67
C ASN A 1055 -33.05 -6.90 -15.53
N ALA A 1056 -34.06 -7.13 -16.39
CA ALA A 1056 -33.99 -8.22 -17.35
C ALA A 1056 -32.80 -7.99 -18.32
N PRO A 1057 -32.07 -9.05 -18.72
CA PRO A 1057 -30.97 -8.89 -19.66
C PRO A 1057 -31.43 -8.31 -21.00
N ILE A 1058 -30.72 -7.31 -21.47
CA ILE A 1058 -30.94 -6.67 -22.76
C ILE A 1058 -29.92 -7.23 -23.73
N LEU A 1059 -30.40 -7.92 -24.75
CA LEU A 1059 -29.55 -8.45 -25.80
C LEU A 1059 -29.26 -7.36 -26.84
N THR A 1060 -28.01 -7.23 -27.25
CA THR A 1060 -27.63 -6.39 -28.39
C THR A 1060 -28.18 -6.97 -29.70
N GLY A 1061 -28.10 -6.21 -30.78
CA GLY A 1061 -28.16 -6.79 -32.12
C GLY A 1061 -27.11 -7.91 -32.29
N VAL A 1062 -27.43 -8.91 -33.09
CA VAL A 1062 -26.46 -9.94 -33.50
C VAL A 1062 -25.56 -9.34 -34.57
N VAL A 1063 -24.25 -9.39 -34.35
CA VAL A 1063 -23.25 -9.01 -35.36
C VAL A 1063 -22.76 -10.27 -36.06
N THR A 1064 -22.66 -10.22 -37.37
CA THR A 1064 -22.20 -11.33 -38.22
C THR A 1064 -21.00 -10.91 -39.06
N ASN A 1065 -19.97 -11.74 -39.07
CA ASN A 1065 -18.83 -11.60 -39.98
C ASN A 1065 -18.57 -12.92 -40.69
N THR A 1066 -18.27 -12.86 -41.98
CA THR A 1066 -17.97 -14.05 -42.78
C THR A 1066 -16.46 -14.15 -42.98
N ILE A 1067 -15.85 -15.28 -42.65
CA ILE A 1067 -14.41 -15.45 -42.80
C ILE A 1067 -14.07 -15.78 -44.25
N ASP A 1068 -13.14 -15.04 -44.82
CA ASP A 1068 -12.44 -15.39 -46.05
C ASP A 1068 -11.01 -15.82 -45.72
N SER A 1069 -10.74 -17.10 -45.93
CA SER A 1069 -9.46 -17.75 -45.60
C SER A 1069 -8.68 -18.19 -46.82
N VAL A 1070 -9.16 -17.91 -48.04
CA VAL A 1070 -8.60 -18.47 -49.28
C VAL A 1070 -8.21 -17.33 -50.21
N ALA A 1071 -6.95 -17.31 -50.62
CA ALA A 1071 -6.49 -16.35 -51.61
C ALA A 1071 -7.14 -16.59 -52.99
N PRO A 1072 -7.40 -15.53 -53.77
CA PRO A 1072 -7.93 -15.66 -55.12
C PRO A 1072 -6.91 -16.30 -56.05
N THR A 1073 -7.38 -16.76 -57.22
CA THR A 1073 -6.51 -17.27 -58.30
C THR A 1073 -6.62 -16.41 -59.54
N SER A 1074 -5.52 -16.24 -60.28
CA SER A 1074 -5.50 -15.46 -61.51
C SER A 1074 -4.74 -16.15 -62.64
N VAL A 1075 -5.07 -15.74 -63.86
CA VAL A 1075 -4.31 -16.13 -65.05
C VAL A 1075 -4.33 -14.97 -66.04
N VAL A 1076 -3.15 -14.56 -66.50
CA VAL A 1076 -3.03 -13.62 -67.63
C VAL A 1076 -3.09 -14.36 -68.96
N THR A 1077 -3.64 -13.71 -69.98
CA THR A 1077 -3.79 -14.21 -71.35
C THR A 1077 -3.52 -13.09 -72.37
N LEU A 1078 -3.29 -13.46 -73.63
CA LEU A 1078 -3.05 -12.52 -74.72
C LEU A 1078 -4.33 -12.23 -75.51
N VAL A 1079 -4.54 -10.95 -75.78
CA VAL A 1079 -5.51 -10.47 -76.78
C VAL A 1079 -4.73 -9.80 -77.92
N PRO A 1080 -5.02 -10.12 -79.18
CA PRO A 1080 -4.38 -9.45 -80.32
C PRO A 1080 -4.59 -7.93 -80.27
N ASP A 1081 -3.53 -7.14 -80.50
CA ASP A 1081 -3.65 -5.69 -80.66
C ASP A 1081 -4.01 -5.36 -82.12
N GLU A 1082 -5.14 -4.68 -82.33
CA GLU A 1082 -5.63 -4.30 -83.67
C GLU A 1082 -4.82 -3.16 -84.30
N SER A 1083 -3.86 -2.57 -83.57
CA SER A 1083 -2.97 -1.51 -84.06
C SER A 1083 -1.96 -1.95 -85.13
N GLY A 1084 -1.73 -3.26 -85.29
CA GLY A 1084 -0.85 -3.84 -86.31
C GLY A 1084 0.65 -3.77 -86.00
N MET A 1085 1.06 -3.22 -84.85
CA MET A 1085 2.47 -3.12 -84.48
C MET A 1085 3.04 -4.45 -83.97
N ALA A 1086 4.13 -4.93 -84.59
CA ALA A 1086 4.70 -6.25 -84.32
C ALA A 1086 5.36 -6.42 -82.93
N ASN A 1087 5.57 -5.32 -82.19
CA ASN A 1087 6.18 -5.31 -80.85
C ASN A 1087 5.17 -5.04 -79.71
N ARG A 1088 3.86 -5.14 -80.00
CA ARG A 1088 2.79 -4.87 -79.03
C ARG A 1088 1.83 -6.05 -78.94
N VAL A 1089 1.40 -6.36 -77.73
CA VAL A 1089 0.28 -7.27 -77.44
C VAL A 1089 -0.60 -6.64 -76.38
N LYS A 1090 -1.86 -7.07 -76.27
CA LYS A 1090 -2.68 -6.70 -75.12
C LYS A 1090 -2.72 -7.84 -74.11
N LEU A 1091 -2.47 -7.54 -72.85
CA LEU A 1091 -2.59 -8.46 -71.73
C LEU A 1091 -3.98 -8.30 -71.13
N SER A 1092 -4.68 -9.42 -70.97
CA SER A 1092 -5.95 -9.47 -70.25
C SER A 1092 -5.85 -10.56 -69.20
N ALA A 1093 -6.33 -10.31 -67.99
CA ALA A 1093 -6.35 -11.30 -66.93
C ALA A 1093 -7.77 -11.67 -66.55
N THR A 1094 -7.95 -12.93 -66.18
CA THR A 1094 -9.14 -13.42 -65.49
C THR A 1094 -8.73 -13.90 -64.11
N ALA A 1095 -9.50 -13.54 -63.09
CA ALA A 1095 -9.31 -14.03 -61.74
C ALA A 1095 -10.61 -14.59 -61.19
N ALA A 1096 -10.50 -15.57 -60.30
CA ALA A 1096 -11.61 -16.25 -59.67
C ALA A 1096 -11.37 -16.37 -58.17
N ASP A 1097 -12.41 -16.06 -57.41
CA ASP A 1097 -12.49 -16.24 -55.97
C ASP A 1097 -13.88 -16.80 -55.64
N LEU A 1098 -14.00 -18.14 -55.72
CA LEU A 1098 -15.30 -18.81 -55.76
C LEU A 1098 -15.98 -18.92 -54.40
N ASP A 1099 -15.20 -18.90 -53.31
CA ASP A 1099 -15.68 -19.08 -51.94
C ASP A 1099 -15.21 -17.95 -51.00
N GLY A 1100 -14.71 -16.83 -51.56
CA GLY A 1100 -14.15 -15.70 -50.84
C GLY A 1100 -14.83 -14.35 -51.12
N SER A 1101 -14.17 -13.27 -50.73
CA SER A 1101 -14.67 -11.90 -50.71
C SER A 1101 -14.69 -11.20 -52.09
N GLY A 1102 -14.22 -11.88 -53.12
CA GLY A 1102 -14.10 -11.40 -54.48
C GLY A 1102 -12.77 -10.69 -54.74
N VAL A 1103 -12.37 -10.62 -56.01
CA VAL A 1103 -11.08 -10.06 -56.44
C VAL A 1103 -11.09 -8.53 -56.37
N ARG A 1104 -10.11 -7.92 -55.72
CA ARG A 1104 -9.90 -6.47 -55.65
C ARG A 1104 -9.00 -5.96 -56.77
N GLU A 1105 -7.88 -6.64 -56.98
CA GLU A 1105 -6.88 -6.23 -57.97
C GLU A 1105 -6.13 -7.44 -58.52
N ILE A 1106 -5.63 -7.31 -59.75
CA ILE A 1106 -4.76 -8.29 -60.40
C ILE A 1106 -3.49 -7.55 -60.82
N LEU A 1107 -2.33 -8.02 -60.37
CA LEU A 1107 -1.03 -7.43 -60.68
C LEU A 1107 -0.26 -8.34 -61.62
N ALA A 1108 0.22 -7.81 -62.74
CA ALA A 1108 1.05 -8.56 -63.67
C ALA A 1108 2.54 -8.30 -63.41
N TYR A 1109 3.31 -9.38 -63.41
CA TYR A 1109 4.75 -9.39 -63.25
C TYR A 1109 5.40 -9.92 -64.53
N VAL A 1110 6.41 -9.21 -65.00
CA VAL A 1110 7.08 -9.51 -66.27
C VAL A 1110 8.56 -9.75 -66.04
N SER A 1111 9.11 -10.77 -66.68
CA SER A 1111 10.54 -11.08 -66.74
C SER A 1111 11.02 -11.11 -68.19
N ASP A 1112 12.13 -10.44 -68.47
CA ASP A 1112 12.82 -10.52 -69.77
C ASP A 1112 13.85 -11.64 -69.78
N GLY A 1113 13.71 -12.59 -70.71
CA GLY A 1113 14.54 -13.77 -70.83
C GLY A 1113 14.50 -14.62 -69.55
N SER A 1114 15.67 -14.92 -69.00
CA SER A 1114 15.84 -15.61 -67.72
C SER A 1114 16.01 -14.68 -66.52
N GLY A 1115 15.73 -13.39 -66.66
CA GLY A 1115 15.89 -12.38 -65.60
C GLY A 1115 14.89 -12.54 -64.45
N PRO A 1116 15.03 -11.74 -63.36
CA PRO A 1116 14.02 -11.71 -62.29
C PRO A 1116 12.70 -11.11 -62.81
N PHE A 1117 11.58 -11.54 -62.23
CA PHE A 1117 10.28 -10.93 -62.47
C PHE A 1117 10.19 -9.57 -61.77
N GLN A 1118 9.62 -8.59 -62.44
CA GLN A 1118 9.37 -7.24 -61.91
C GLN A 1118 7.88 -6.90 -62.06
N LEU A 1119 7.33 -6.17 -61.08
CA LEU A 1119 5.96 -5.68 -61.19
C LEU A 1119 5.85 -4.77 -62.41
N TRP A 1120 5.00 -5.15 -63.36
CA TRP A 1120 4.71 -4.36 -64.54
C TRP A 1120 3.57 -3.36 -64.28
N GLY A 1121 2.50 -3.82 -63.64
CA GLY A 1121 1.38 -2.97 -63.25
C GLY A 1121 0.07 -3.74 -63.06
N PRO A 1122 -1.01 -3.05 -62.64
CA PRO A 1122 -2.33 -3.65 -62.49
C PRO A 1122 -2.97 -3.97 -63.85
N LEU A 1123 -3.74 -5.06 -63.90
CA LEU A 1123 -4.58 -5.45 -65.03
C LEU A 1123 -6.04 -5.22 -64.68
N GLY A 1124 -6.71 -4.35 -65.45
CA GLY A 1124 -8.13 -4.04 -65.29
C GLY A 1124 -9.06 -4.95 -66.09
N SER A 1125 -10.32 -4.53 -66.22
CA SER A 1125 -11.33 -5.25 -67.04
C SER A 1125 -11.10 -5.11 -68.54
N GLU A 1126 -10.34 -4.10 -68.97
CA GLU A 1126 -9.92 -3.92 -70.36
C GLU A 1126 -8.49 -4.43 -70.54
N ALA A 1127 -8.18 -4.95 -71.73
CA ALA A 1127 -6.86 -5.50 -72.01
C ALA A 1127 -5.83 -4.36 -72.15
N GLU A 1128 -4.75 -4.43 -71.37
CA GLU A 1128 -3.71 -3.40 -71.29
C GLU A 1128 -2.59 -3.66 -72.28
N THR A 1129 -2.02 -2.61 -72.87
CA THR A 1129 -1.03 -2.79 -73.92
C THR A 1129 0.37 -3.01 -73.35
N PHE A 1130 0.95 -4.18 -73.62
CA PHE A 1130 2.33 -4.53 -73.31
C PHE A 1130 3.20 -4.36 -74.55
N GLU A 1131 4.21 -3.50 -74.43
CA GLU A 1131 5.20 -3.26 -75.49
C GLU A 1131 6.51 -3.94 -75.11
N GLY A 1132 6.90 -4.96 -75.88
CA GLY A 1132 8.17 -5.65 -75.68
C GLY A 1132 9.26 -5.14 -76.62
N LEU A 1133 10.50 -5.39 -76.25
CA LEU A 1133 11.64 -5.14 -77.13
C LEU A 1133 11.68 -6.18 -78.25
N PRO A 1134 11.89 -5.78 -79.52
CA PRO A 1134 12.01 -6.72 -80.62
C PRO A 1134 13.13 -7.74 -80.39
N GLY A 1135 12.83 -9.04 -80.57
CA GLY A 1135 13.77 -10.14 -80.40
C GLY A 1135 13.85 -10.73 -78.99
N HIS A 1136 13.10 -10.18 -78.04
CA HIS A 1136 13.09 -10.63 -76.65
C HIS A 1136 11.97 -11.66 -76.37
N ARG A 1137 12.16 -12.45 -75.31
CA ARG A 1137 11.17 -13.39 -74.77
C ARG A 1137 10.78 -12.93 -73.38
N TYR A 1138 9.52 -12.61 -73.18
CA TYR A 1138 8.97 -12.21 -71.89
C TYR A 1138 8.17 -13.35 -71.27
N ARG A 1139 8.42 -13.62 -69.99
CA ARG A 1139 7.61 -14.52 -69.16
C ARG A 1139 6.74 -13.66 -68.27
N ILE A 1140 5.45 -13.98 -68.17
CA ILE A 1140 4.48 -13.16 -67.46
C ILE A 1140 3.63 -14.06 -66.57
N TYR A 1141 3.43 -13.65 -65.33
CA TYR A 1141 2.39 -14.18 -64.44
C TYR A 1141 1.57 -13.05 -63.84
N SER A 1142 0.37 -13.36 -63.36
CA SER A 1142 -0.44 -12.48 -62.54
C SER A 1142 -0.52 -12.97 -61.08
N LEU A 1143 -0.77 -12.03 -60.17
CA LEU A 1143 -1.19 -12.31 -58.79
C LEU A 1143 -2.48 -11.54 -58.53
N ALA A 1144 -3.52 -12.24 -58.08
CA ALA A 1144 -4.73 -11.61 -57.58
C ALA A 1144 -4.64 -11.32 -56.08
N VAL A 1145 -5.28 -10.23 -55.66
CA VAL A 1145 -5.56 -9.91 -54.26
C VAL A 1145 -7.07 -9.73 -54.11
N ASP A 1146 -7.67 -10.31 -53.08
CA ASP A 1146 -9.11 -10.20 -52.81
C ASP A 1146 -9.48 -8.90 -52.06
N GLN A 1147 -10.77 -8.74 -51.74
CA GLN A 1147 -11.30 -7.56 -51.06
C GLN A 1147 -10.88 -7.46 -49.58
N VAL A 1148 -10.48 -8.56 -48.95
CA VAL A 1148 -10.03 -8.59 -47.54
C VAL A 1148 -8.52 -8.65 -47.39
N GLY A 1149 -7.78 -8.70 -48.50
CA GLY A 1149 -6.32 -8.63 -48.57
C GLY A 1149 -5.60 -9.97 -48.61
N ASN A 1150 -6.28 -11.10 -48.87
CA ASN A 1150 -5.56 -12.35 -49.14
C ASN A 1150 -4.93 -12.28 -50.54
N GLU A 1151 -3.65 -12.62 -50.64
CA GLU A 1151 -2.83 -12.53 -51.85
C GLU A 1151 -2.53 -13.93 -52.40
N GLU A 1152 -2.70 -14.09 -53.71
CA GLU A 1152 -2.34 -15.30 -54.45
C GLU A 1152 -0.86 -15.63 -54.25
N ALA A 1153 -0.55 -16.91 -54.04
CA ALA A 1153 0.83 -17.35 -53.95
C ALA A 1153 1.54 -17.22 -55.31
N ILE A 1154 2.83 -16.89 -55.29
CA ILE A 1154 3.63 -16.78 -56.52
C ILE A 1154 3.61 -18.12 -57.27
N PRO A 1155 3.17 -18.16 -58.55
CA PRO A 1155 3.04 -19.41 -59.28
C PRO A 1155 4.41 -20.00 -59.65
N ASP A 1156 4.51 -21.33 -59.59
CA ASP A 1156 5.75 -22.06 -59.90
C ASP A 1156 6.14 -21.99 -61.39
N GLN A 1157 5.19 -21.63 -62.26
CA GLN A 1157 5.38 -21.41 -63.70
C GLN A 1157 4.72 -20.10 -64.14
N PRO A 1158 5.26 -19.41 -65.16
CA PRO A 1158 4.58 -18.25 -65.73
C PRO A 1158 3.27 -18.66 -66.39
N ASP A 1159 2.25 -17.81 -66.27
CA ASP A 1159 0.95 -18.00 -66.93
C ASP A 1159 1.08 -18.03 -68.45
N LEU A 1160 1.97 -17.20 -68.99
CA LEU A 1160 2.27 -17.17 -70.42
C LEU A 1160 3.69 -16.70 -70.74
N GLU A 1161 4.15 -17.05 -71.94
CA GLU A 1161 5.35 -16.48 -72.54
C GLU A 1161 5.02 -15.77 -73.85
N VAL A 1162 5.49 -14.54 -74.00
CA VAL A 1162 5.41 -13.75 -75.24
C VAL A 1162 6.79 -13.65 -75.84
N VAL A 1163 6.94 -13.98 -77.12
CA VAL A 1163 8.16 -13.68 -77.86
C VAL A 1163 7.85 -12.55 -78.84
N PHE A 1164 8.72 -11.55 -78.92
CA PHE A 1164 8.61 -10.54 -79.96
C PHE A 1164 9.62 -10.83 -81.05
N PRO A 1165 9.22 -10.80 -82.32
CA PRO A 1165 10.16 -11.02 -83.42
C PRO A 1165 11.22 -9.89 -83.43
N PRO A 1166 12.46 -10.17 -83.88
CA PRO A 1166 13.50 -9.16 -83.96
C PRO A 1166 13.15 -8.04 -84.93
N ALA A 1167 13.71 -6.84 -84.73
CA ALA A 1167 13.43 -5.70 -85.59
C ALA A 1167 13.85 -5.97 -87.04
N LEU A 1168 13.03 -5.54 -87.99
CA LEU A 1168 13.38 -5.56 -89.41
C LEU A 1168 14.60 -4.67 -89.64
N GLN A 1169 15.70 -5.24 -90.12
CA GLN A 1169 16.90 -4.49 -90.47
C GLN A 1169 16.82 -4.01 -91.92
N ILE A 1170 16.88 -2.68 -92.10
CA ILE A 1170 16.91 -2.04 -93.42
C ILE A 1170 18.34 -1.58 -93.70
N THR A 1171 18.99 -2.17 -94.71
CA THR A 1171 20.35 -1.81 -95.11
C THR A 1171 20.33 -1.30 -96.55
N TYR A 1172 20.89 -0.11 -96.80
CA TYR A 1172 20.98 0.44 -98.15
C TYR A 1172 22.28 0.02 -98.84
N ASP A 1173 22.18 -0.69 -99.97
CA ASP A 1173 23.32 -0.99 -100.83
C ASP A 1173 23.46 0.11 -101.90
N ALA A 1174 24.27 1.11 -101.57
CA ALA A 1174 24.53 2.25 -102.43
C ALA A 1174 25.17 1.88 -103.78
N ALA A 1175 25.80 0.71 -103.90
CA ALA A 1175 26.44 0.28 -105.16
C ALA A 1175 25.43 -0.27 -106.18
N ARG A 1176 24.26 -0.73 -105.72
CA ARG A 1176 23.20 -1.30 -106.57
C ARG A 1176 21.93 -0.46 -106.62
N GLY A 1177 21.84 0.62 -105.84
CA GLY A 1177 20.65 1.47 -105.75
C GLY A 1177 19.46 0.77 -105.08
N LYS A 1178 19.72 -0.27 -104.26
CA LYS A 1178 18.67 -1.11 -103.67
C LYS A 1178 18.65 -1.05 -102.16
N VAL A 1179 17.47 -1.23 -101.58
CA VAL A 1179 17.26 -1.41 -100.14
C VAL A 1179 17.11 -2.89 -99.82
N LEU A 1180 17.86 -3.35 -98.81
CA LEU A 1180 17.85 -4.70 -98.30
C LEU A 1180 17.04 -4.74 -97.00
N LEU A 1181 15.96 -5.50 -96.99
CA LEU A 1181 15.18 -5.78 -95.79
C LEU A 1181 15.58 -7.16 -95.27
N THR A 1182 16.08 -7.23 -94.04
CA THR A 1182 16.60 -8.45 -93.42
C THR A 1182 15.89 -8.69 -92.08
N TRP A 1183 15.30 -9.86 -91.88
CA TRP A 1183 14.76 -10.27 -90.58
C TRP A 1183 15.75 -11.23 -89.92
N PRO A 1184 16.60 -10.77 -88.98
CA PRO A 1184 17.66 -11.61 -88.44
C PRO A 1184 17.09 -12.69 -87.51
N GLY A 1185 17.22 -13.96 -87.87
CA GLY A 1185 17.03 -15.10 -86.99
C GLY A 1185 15.72 -15.89 -87.15
N SER A 1186 15.87 -17.22 -87.22
CA SER A 1186 14.78 -18.18 -87.05
C SER A 1186 14.47 -18.34 -85.56
N VAL A 1187 13.36 -17.76 -85.09
CA VAL A 1187 12.78 -18.15 -83.81
C VAL A 1187 11.94 -19.43 -84.07
N GLU A 1188 12.40 -20.58 -83.59
CA GLU A 1188 11.60 -21.81 -83.57
C GLU A 1188 10.25 -21.55 -82.91
N GLY A 1189 9.16 -21.76 -83.65
CA GLY A 1189 7.79 -21.58 -83.16
C GLY A 1189 6.96 -20.54 -83.93
N TYR A 1190 7.59 -19.64 -84.71
CA TYR A 1190 6.85 -18.75 -85.62
C TYR A 1190 6.70 -19.41 -86.98
N SER A 1191 5.54 -20.04 -87.24
CA SER A 1191 5.03 -20.01 -88.60
C SER A 1191 4.69 -18.56 -88.89
N VAL A 1192 5.33 -17.93 -89.87
CA VAL A 1192 4.77 -16.72 -90.49
C VAL A 1192 3.45 -17.16 -91.13
N GLN A 1193 2.37 -17.20 -90.35
CA GLN A 1193 1.04 -17.15 -90.91
C GLN A 1193 1.05 -15.87 -91.73
N LYS A 1194 0.79 -15.99 -93.04
CA LYS A 1194 0.49 -14.87 -93.92
C LYS A 1194 -0.46 -13.94 -93.17
N SER A 1195 0.05 -12.87 -92.56
CA SER A 1195 -0.82 -11.75 -92.23
C SER A 1195 -1.26 -11.24 -93.60
N ALA A 1196 -2.56 -11.37 -93.86
CA ALA A 1196 -3.16 -10.95 -95.12
C ALA A 1196 -2.98 -9.44 -95.35
N THR A 1197 -2.45 -8.70 -94.38
CA THR A 1197 -2.20 -7.26 -94.43
C THR A 1197 -0.84 -6.91 -95.06
N ILE A 1198 0.26 -7.64 -94.79
CA ILE A 1198 1.58 -7.29 -95.34
C ILE A 1198 1.81 -7.92 -96.73
N ALA A 1199 1.23 -9.09 -96.99
CA ALA A 1199 1.27 -9.70 -98.33
C ALA A 1199 0.39 -8.98 -99.37
N GLY A 1200 -0.58 -8.16 -98.92
CA GLY A 1200 -1.41 -7.33 -99.80
C GLY A 1200 -0.78 -5.98 -100.15
N ALA A 1201 0.04 -5.42 -99.27
CA ALA A 1201 0.64 -4.09 -99.46
C ALA A 1201 1.97 -4.11 -100.23
N PHE A 1202 2.63 -5.28 -100.31
CA PHE A 1202 3.94 -5.47 -100.98
C PHE A 1202 3.89 -6.41 -102.20
N SER A 1203 2.72 -6.89 -102.64
CA SER A 1203 2.63 -7.85 -103.76
C SER A 1203 3.10 -7.30 -105.10
N ASP A 1204 2.98 -5.99 -105.30
CA ASP A 1204 3.22 -5.35 -106.60
C ASP A 1204 4.62 -4.72 -106.70
N LEU A 1205 5.39 -4.70 -105.60
CA LEU A 1205 6.67 -3.96 -105.48
C LEU A 1205 7.91 -4.87 -105.29
N LEU A 1206 7.73 -6.19 -105.17
CA LEU A 1206 8.80 -7.09 -104.75
C LEU A 1206 9.17 -8.12 -105.83
N ALA A 1207 10.45 -8.16 -106.20
CA ALA A 1207 11.04 -9.38 -106.76
C ALA A 1207 10.91 -10.53 -105.72
N PRO A 1208 10.77 -11.81 -106.14
CA PRO A 1208 10.48 -12.91 -105.23
C PRO A 1208 11.51 -12.98 -104.10
N ALA A 1209 11.02 -12.90 -102.85
CA ALA A 1209 11.84 -13.01 -101.65
C ALA A 1209 12.73 -14.25 -101.74
N SER A 1210 14.04 -14.07 -101.59
CA SER A 1210 15.00 -15.16 -101.66
C SER A 1210 15.58 -15.42 -100.27
N ARG A 1211 15.81 -16.69 -99.95
CA ARG A 1211 16.31 -17.10 -98.64
C ARG A 1211 17.83 -17.12 -98.65
N VAL A 1212 18.48 -16.41 -97.73
CA VAL A 1212 19.95 -16.41 -97.59
C VAL A 1212 20.28 -16.82 -96.16
N GLY A 1213 20.59 -18.10 -95.96
CA GLY A 1213 20.80 -18.65 -94.61
C GLY A 1213 19.50 -18.73 -93.79
N ALA A 1214 19.55 -18.27 -92.54
CA ALA A 1214 18.40 -18.24 -91.62
C ALA A 1214 17.49 -17.02 -91.85
N ASP A 1215 17.89 -16.07 -92.71
CA ASP A 1215 17.23 -14.79 -92.89
C ASP A 1215 16.44 -14.73 -94.21
N TRP A 1216 15.40 -13.87 -94.22
CA TRP A 1216 14.63 -13.55 -95.42
C TRP A 1216 15.16 -12.27 -96.05
N LEU A 1217 15.40 -12.31 -97.37
CA LEU A 1217 15.94 -11.20 -98.15
C LEU A 1217 14.89 -10.66 -99.13
N VAL A 1218 14.66 -9.35 -99.07
CA VAL A 1218 13.80 -8.64 -100.01
C VAL A 1218 14.55 -7.44 -100.59
N GLU A 1219 14.58 -7.36 -101.92
CA GLU A 1219 15.22 -6.28 -102.69
C GLU A 1219 14.15 -5.39 -103.34
N ALA A 1220 14.20 -4.08 -103.10
CA ALA A 1220 13.30 -3.10 -103.73
C ALA A 1220 14.03 -1.80 -104.12
N ASP A 1221 13.49 -1.07 -105.10
CA ASP A 1221 14.01 0.22 -105.58
C ASP A 1221 13.66 1.37 -104.62
N VAL A 1222 14.60 2.30 -104.40
CA VAL A 1222 14.49 3.37 -103.38
C VAL A 1222 13.28 4.29 -103.61
N SER A 1223 12.96 4.60 -104.88
CA SER A 1223 11.84 5.49 -105.23
C SER A 1223 10.47 4.88 -104.92
N GLU A 1224 10.37 3.56 -104.93
CA GLU A 1224 9.13 2.84 -104.68
C GLU A 1224 8.87 2.70 -103.17
N LEU A 1225 9.93 2.49 -102.38
CA LEU A 1225 9.88 2.51 -100.91
C LEU A 1225 9.57 3.90 -100.34
N GLU A 1226 10.11 4.98 -100.93
CA GLU A 1226 9.78 6.36 -100.51
C GLU A 1226 8.29 6.69 -100.69
N ALA A 1227 7.66 6.20 -101.76
CA ALA A 1227 6.23 6.38 -101.99
C ALA A 1227 5.40 5.57 -100.98
N TYR A 1228 5.81 4.33 -100.68
CA TYR A 1228 5.15 3.47 -99.70
C TYR A 1228 5.22 4.03 -98.27
N PHE A 1229 6.41 4.42 -97.79
CA PHE A 1229 6.59 4.99 -96.45
C PHE A 1229 5.97 6.38 -96.28
N ARG A 1230 5.76 7.14 -97.37
CA ARG A 1230 4.96 8.38 -97.32
C ARG A 1230 3.47 8.10 -97.12
N LEU A 1231 2.96 6.97 -97.61
CA LEU A 1231 1.55 6.57 -97.51
C LEU A 1231 1.25 5.80 -96.22
N HIS A 1232 2.20 5.05 -95.67
CA HIS A 1232 2.03 4.16 -94.50
C HIS A 1232 2.91 4.58 -93.33
N LYS A 1233 3.02 5.89 -93.07
CA LYS A 1233 3.98 6.48 -92.12
C LYS A 1233 3.78 6.08 -90.64
N SER A 1234 2.69 5.37 -90.33
CA SER A 1234 2.28 4.91 -89.00
C SER A 1234 2.32 3.39 -88.82
N GLU A 1235 2.59 2.64 -89.89
CA GLU A 1235 3.00 1.22 -89.84
C GLU A 1235 4.53 1.14 -89.81
#